data_AF-A0A8H7AHZ2-F1
#
_entry.id   AF-A0A8H7AHZ2-F1
#
_cell.length_a   1.000
_cell.length_b   1.000
_cell.length_c   1.000
_cell.angle_alpha   90.00
_cell.angle_beta   90.00
_cell.angle_gamma   90.00
#
_symmetry.space_group_name_H-M   'P 1'
#
loop_
_entity.id
_entity.type
_entity.pdbx_description
1 polymer ?
#
loop_
_entity_poly.entity_id
_entity_poly.type
_entity_poly.pdbx_seq_one_letter_code
_entity_poly.pdbx_strand_id
1 'polypeptide(L)'
;MADIHTDVEDSPKTRLRSLALPTTRFGQAYKSVAPDEIELVSNREAPSDRDRRRHAAKGNRKGFKVASRPACLQKLFWKETWSDVKSVPWGWLGRRFLSHLLPLLVITGLLILLIFMSLSPAKFTSYTGDFCKPDGTFSLSFEDSTPWKRDAIFALNLNFGKYTFGEAKLIDVCWDVGVGRGGQAFLAVFSYLILTKGLTRTMETSSVSHDTFEAVTLQNYTITSVAFLIKDFFKTRGYRAKVAMFWTILAGLFILSVPTWLSAMTGYTADSKSYIQDKGSTLVPAGNFQPVIYTIHDGARFGNDFLNDTLCTVPWKSSIRQLDRLNRYDCDLFRPIFNGTGDGNIDFSSLDGYECKWMWAVSKYVSDYGFLGKSTAINTTFYQPNRGLYGTIPRVVSPALNISAHFVISREHNTDADWYSYPYGQTWQNPDDDQYTFNVTNPVFWDDNSQTLYNLTEFNLAGSCQQQGLVKYKWGFSFILLYAFVVTFLVWTMGMWAFYLDSWLHSRLDIAHRQVGLERAVLDLSKSMQSKVNADQVELHSNSQLRTLVKINLLTYSDLVDLHVDTRWNKYRQWWRDFRFKQWAKDEKWWLGAMIFFDLMCILSWTPTNLAYGWVREFAMFPGFGAFLVIIVGRKVRSRWLLFAFWFLLFWALNFWWLLSYILFISSVRKQHNGSYSTVVR
;
A
#
# COMPACT_ATOMS: atom_id res chain seq x y z
N MET A 1 -29.39 -62.84 -9.95
CA MET A 1 -29.70 -62.92 -8.52
C MET A 1 -30.03 -61.51 -8.09
N ALA A 2 -31.24 -61.04 -8.39
CA ALA A 2 -32.49 -61.19 -7.61
C ALA A 2 -32.55 -60.04 -6.57
N ASP A 3 -33.54 -59.15 -6.46
CA ASP A 3 -34.94 -59.03 -6.93
C ASP A 3 -35.28 -57.52 -6.92
N ILE A 4 -35.91 -56.89 -7.93
CA ILE A 4 -37.35 -56.75 -8.24
C ILE A 4 -38.30 -56.86 -7.03
N HIS A 5 -38.81 -55.72 -6.56
CA HIS A 5 -40.20 -55.63 -6.13
C HIS A 5 -40.78 -54.26 -6.51
N THR A 6 -41.65 -54.30 -7.51
CA THR A 6 -42.73 -53.36 -7.75
C THR A 6 -43.77 -53.50 -6.65
N ASP A 7 -44.40 -52.40 -6.25
CA ASP A 7 -45.83 -52.41 -5.91
C ASP A 7 -46.49 -51.10 -6.34
N VAL A 8 -47.66 -51.32 -6.92
CA VAL A 8 -48.63 -50.41 -7.54
C VAL A 8 -49.86 -50.34 -6.61
N GLU A 9 -50.73 -49.35 -6.83
CA GLU A 9 -52.01 -49.07 -6.15
C GLU A 9 -51.87 -48.35 -4.78
N ASP A 10 -52.61 -47.29 -4.43
CA ASP A 10 -53.94 -46.88 -4.86
C ASP A 10 -54.23 -45.40 -4.53
N SER A 11 -55.07 -44.75 -5.33
CA SER A 11 -55.71 -43.46 -5.02
C SER A 11 -57.02 -43.72 -4.25
N PRO A 12 -57.38 -42.90 -3.25
CA PRO A 12 -58.58 -42.08 -3.49
C PRO A 12 -58.64 -40.70 -2.76
N LYS A 13 -59.21 -39.74 -3.50
CA LYS A 13 -60.22 -38.73 -3.09
C LYS A 13 -59.89 -37.71 -1.97
N THR A 14 -59.69 -36.48 -2.43
CA THR A 14 -60.36 -35.22 -2.00
C THR A 14 -60.82 -35.06 -0.53
N ARG A 15 -60.18 -34.12 0.18
CA ARG A 15 -60.88 -33.22 1.13
C ARG A 15 -60.16 -31.87 1.26
N LEU A 16 -60.85 -30.83 0.80
CA LEU A 16 -60.62 -29.42 1.11
C LEU A 16 -60.63 -29.19 2.63
N ARG A 17 -59.57 -28.59 3.18
CA ARG A 17 -59.67 -27.64 4.31
C ARG A 17 -58.63 -26.53 4.18
N SER A 18 -59.19 -25.32 4.15
CA SER A 18 -58.57 -24.01 4.25
C SER A 18 -57.78 -23.82 5.55
N LEU A 19 -56.60 -23.22 5.46
CA LEU A 19 -56.01 -22.41 6.53
C LEU A 19 -55.08 -21.35 5.92
N ALA A 20 -55.18 -20.14 6.46
CA ALA A 20 -54.82 -18.89 5.82
C ALA A 20 -53.58 -18.23 6.46
N LEU A 21 -52.72 -17.66 5.58
CA LEU A 21 -51.85 -16.48 5.71
C LEU A 21 -50.70 -16.50 6.76
N PRO A 22 -49.60 -15.69 6.60
CA PRO A 22 -49.45 -14.53 5.71
C PRO A 22 -48.18 -14.48 4.84
N THR A 23 -48.35 -14.15 3.57
CA THR A 23 -47.29 -13.64 2.68
C THR A 23 -47.04 -12.15 2.92
N THR A 24 -45.78 -11.82 3.12
CA THR A 24 -45.24 -10.47 3.30
C THR A 24 -45.39 -9.61 2.04
N ARG A 25 -45.89 -8.38 2.26
CA ARG A 25 -46.13 -7.31 1.28
C ARG A 25 -44.82 -6.79 0.67
N PHE A 26 -44.71 -6.80 -0.66
CA PHE A 26 -44.04 -5.74 -1.43
C PHE A 26 -44.63 -5.72 -2.85
N GLY A 27 -45.48 -4.74 -3.14
CA GLY A 27 -46.11 -4.62 -4.45
C GLY A 27 -47.18 -3.54 -4.46
N GLN A 28 -46.77 -2.26 -4.48
CA GLN A 28 -47.63 -1.16 -4.88
C GLN A 28 -46.76 0.05 -5.24
N ALA A 29 -46.58 0.29 -6.55
CA ALA A 29 -46.53 1.63 -7.17
C ALA A 29 -46.05 1.52 -8.64
N TYR A 30 -46.91 1.05 -9.53
CA TYR A 30 -46.90 1.49 -10.93
C TYR A 30 -48.35 1.41 -11.43
N LYS A 31 -49.06 2.53 -11.36
CA LYS A 31 -50.33 2.70 -12.05
C LYS A 31 -50.04 3.12 -13.49
N SER A 32 -50.59 2.33 -14.40
CA SER A 32 -50.81 2.57 -15.82
C SER A 32 -51.37 3.96 -16.10
N VAL A 33 -50.75 4.67 -17.05
CA VAL A 33 -51.36 5.79 -17.76
C VAL A 33 -51.88 5.22 -19.08
N ALA A 34 -53.20 5.27 -19.26
CA ALA A 34 -53.87 5.00 -20.53
C ALA A 34 -53.72 6.22 -21.46
N PRO A 35 -53.68 6.04 -22.79
CA PRO A 35 -53.47 7.13 -23.74
C PRO A 35 -54.80 7.59 -24.33
N ASP A 36 -55.55 8.44 -23.62
CA ASP A 36 -56.74 9.10 -24.18
C ASP A 36 -56.91 10.45 -23.46
N GLU A 37 -56.38 11.53 -24.05
CA GLU A 37 -56.78 12.95 -23.88
C GLU A 37 -55.74 13.85 -24.56
N ILE A 38 -55.66 13.77 -25.90
CA ILE A 38 -55.09 14.82 -26.74
C ILE A 38 -56.11 15.12 -27.82
N GLU A 39 -57.14 15.88 -27.46
CA GLU A 39 -57.90 16.77 -28.33
C GLU A 39 -58.92 17.52 -27.47
N LEU A 40 -59.19 18.78 -27.80
CA LEU A 40 -60.03 19.77 -27.07
C LEU A 40 -59.29 20.53 -25.96
N VAL A 41 -58.62 21.63 -26.32
CA VAL A 41 -59.08 23.01 -26.06
C VAL A 41 -58.14 23.93 -26.86
N SER A 42 -58.45 24.04 -28.14
CA SER A 42 -58.18 25.24 -28.93
C SER A 42 -59.43 26.11 -28.84
N ASN A 43 -59.25 27.43 -28.74
CA ASN A 43 -60.25 28.50 -28.65
C ASN A 43 -60.89 28.76 -27.27
N ARG A 44 -60.37 29.78 -26.58
CA ARG A 44 -61.21 30.84 -26.00
C ARG A 44 -60.43 32.15 -25.86
N GLU A 45 -61.15 33.21 -26.19
CA GLU A 45 -60.70 34.57 -26.50
C GLU A 45 -60.19 35.36 -25.29
N ALA A 46 -59.40 36.38 -25.59
CA ALA A 46 -58.87 37.35 -24.64
C ALA A 46 -59.99 38.21 -24.00
N PRO A 47 -59.97 38.45 -22.67
CA PRO A 47 -60.89 39.40 -22.05
C PRO A 47 -60.44 40.86 -22.26
N SER A 48 -61.44 41.67 -22.60
CA SER A 48 -61.38 43.07 -23.01
C SER A 48 -60.86 44.08 -21.96
N ASP A 49 -60.40 45.22 -22.46
CA ASP A 49 -59.82 46.40 -21.79
C ASP A 49 -60.78 47.17 -20.84
N ARG A 50 -61.87 46.54 -20.38
CA ARG A 50 -62.87 47.13 -19.48
C ARG A 50 -62.67 46.77 -18.00
N ASP A 51 -61.87 45.74 -17.70
CA ASP A 51 -61.55 45.32 -16.32
C ASP A 51 -60.31 46.02 -15.74
N ARG A 52 -59.52 46.72 -16.56
CA ARG A 52 -58.35 47.49 -16.10
C ARG A 52 -58.67 48.80 -15.39
N ARG A 53 -59.90 49.32 -15.48
CA ARG A 53 -60.26 50.66 -14.97
C ARG A 53 -61.03 50.68 -13.64
N ARG A 54 -61.19 49.55 -12.93
CA ARG A 54 -61.94 49.50 -11.65
C ARG A 54 -61.12 49.31 -10.37
N HIS A 55 -59.79 49.26 -10.43
CA HIS A 55 -58.94 49.20 -9.22
C HIS A 55 -58.07 50.45 -8.96
N ALA A 56 -58.23 51.51 -9.75
CA ALA A 56 -57.59 52.80 -9.52
C ALA A 56 -58.47 53.76 -8.70
N ALA A 57 -58.98 53.32 -7.54
CA ALA A 57 -59.63 54.21 -6.56
C ALA A 57 -59.78 53.50 -5.21
N LYS A 58 -58.71 53.47 -4.42
CA LYS A 58 -58.74 53.60 -2.95
C LYS A 58 -57.31 53.61 -2.43
N GLY A 59 -56.83 54.82 -2.15
CA GLY A 59 -55.62 55.01 -1.38
C GLY A 59 -55.80 54.41 0.01
N ASN A 60 -54.85 53.59 0.43
CA ASN A 60 -54.51 53.52 1.83
C ASN A 60 -53.01 53.26 1.96
N ARG A 61 -52.27 54.30 2.31
CA ARG A 61 -50.87 54.23 2.71
C ARG A 61 -50.79 53.40 3.99
N LYS A 62 -50.43 52.12 3.86
CA LYS A 62 -49.79 51.38 4.94
C LYS A 62 -48.42 50.95 4.45
N GLY A 63 -47.40 51.57 5.02
CA GLY A 63 -46.01 51.27 4.73
C GLY A 63 -45.76 49.77 4.92
N PHE A 64 -45.43 49.10 3.82
CA PHE A 64 -44.88 47.76 3.88
C PHE A 64 -43.44 47.93 4.38
N LYS A 65 -43.28 47.84 5.71
CA LYS A 65 -41.98 47.64 6.34
C LYS A 65 -41.34 46.45 5.63
N VAL A 66 -40.20 46.68 4.99
CA VAL A 66 -39.28 45.63 4.56
C VAL A 66 -38.82 44.95 5.85
N ALA A 67 -39.58 43.94 6.28
CA ALA A 67 -39.13 43.03 7.31
C ALA A 67 -37.87 42.34 6.79
N SER A 68 -36.85 42.35 7.64
CA SER A 68 -35.51 41.79 7.43
C SER A 68 -35.55 40.48 6.63
N ARG A 69 -35.09 40.57 5.37
CA ARG A 69 -35.06 39.46 4.41
C ARG A 69 -33.91 38.43 4.51
N PRO A 70 -32.91 38.45 5.42
CA PRO A 70 -31.85 37.44 5.36
C PRO A 70 -32.32 36.06 5.83
N ALA A 71 -33.16 35.97 6.87
CA ALA A 71 -33.53 34.67 7.46
C ALA A 71 -34.44 33.82 6.56
N CYS A 72 -35.34 34.44 5.79
CA CYS A 72 -36.22 33.72 4.85
C CYS A 72 -35.46 33.26 3.60
N LEU A 73 -34.58 34.11 3.06
CA LEU A 73 -33.68 33.75 1.95
C LEU A 73 -32.72 32.62 2.36
N GLN A 74 -32.22 32.64 3.60
CA GLN A 74 -31.35 31.59 4.13
C GLN A 74 -32.11 30.26 4.29
N LYS A 75 -33.36 30.26 4.76
CA LYS A 75 -34.20 29.06 4.84
C LYS A 75 -34.55 28.49 3.46
N LEU A 76 -34.90 29.34 2.48
CA LEU A 76 -35.13 28.90 1.10
C LEU A 76 -33.85 28.32 0.48
N PHE A 77 -32.72 28.98 0.70
CA PHE A 77 -31.41 28.58 0.20
C PHE A 77 -30.98 27.19 0.71
N TRP A 78 -31.10 26.94 2.01
CA TRP A 78 -30.80 25.63 2.59
C TRP A 78 -31.76 24.56 2.09
N LYS A 79 -33.04 24.90 1.92
CA LYS A 79 -34.05 23.97 1.40
C LYS A 79 -33.79 23.59 -0.07
N GLU A 80 -33.44 24.56 -0.92
CA GLU A 80 -33.09 24.32 -2.33
C GLU A 80 -31.79 23.53 -2.46
N THR A 81 -30.76 23.87 -1.68
CA THR A 81 -29.48 23.15 -1.69
C THR A 81 -29.65 21.71 -1.22
N TRP A 82 -30.38 21.50 -0.12
CA TRP A 82 -30.65 20.16 0.39
C TRP A 82 -31.52 19.34 -0.57
N SER A 83 -32.43 19.99 -1.29
CA SER A 83 -33.21 19.36 -2.36
C SER A 83 -32.32 18.96 -3.54
N ASP A 84 -31.41 19.82 -3.98
CA ASP A 84 -30.47 19.51 -5.06
C ASP A 84 -29.51 18.38 -4.65
N VAL A 85 -28.97 18.40 -3.42
CA VAL A 85 -28.14 17.32 -2.85
C VAL A 85 -28.92 16.01 -2.78
N LYS A 86 -30.17 16.02 -2.28
CA LYS A 86 -31.02 14.81 -2.25
C LYS A 86 -31.42 14.32 -3.63
N SER A 87 -31.50 15.21 -4.62
CA SER A 87 -31.82 14.85 -6.01
C SER A 87 -30.68 14.15 -6.72
N VAL A 88 -29.45 14.26 -6.20
CA VAL A 88 -28.33 13.45 -6.70
C VAL A 88 -28.64 12.00 -6.39
N PRO A 89 -28.63 11.10 -7.38
CA PRO A 89 -28.88 9.69 -7.14
C PRO A 89 -27.63 9.07 -6.49
N TRP A 90 -27.43 9.30 -5.19
CA TRP A 90 -26.26 8.84 -4.42
C TRP A 90 -26.02 7.34 -4.55
N GLY A 91 -27.09 6.54 -4.65
CA GLY A 91 -26.99 5.11 -4.93
C GLY A 91 -26.45 4.80 -6.32
N TRP A 92 -26.77 5.61 -7.33
CA TRP A 92 -26.23 5.46 -8.69
C TRP A 92 -24.78 5.95 -8.75
N LEU A 93 -24.49 7.12 -8.17
CA LEU A 93 -23.14 7.69 -8.12
C LEU A 93 -22.19 6.81 -7.29
N GLY A 94 -22.66 6.28 -6.15
CA GLY A 94 -21.92 5.33 -5.33
C GLY A 94 -21.65 4.01 -6.05
N ARG A 95 -22.62 3.46 -6.79
CA ARG A 95 -22.39 2.27 -7.65
C ARG A 95 -21.38 2.57 -8.75
N ARG A 96 -21.40 3.76 -9.35
CA ARG A 96 -20.44 4.19 -10.38
C ARG A 96 -19.03 4.35 -9.81
N PHE A 97 -18.92 4.98 -8.65
CA PHE A 97 -17.66 5.10 -7.91
C PHE A 97 -17.09 3.71 -7.59
N LEU A 98 -17.90 2.83 -7.00
CA LEU A 98 -17.48 1.48 -6.59
C LEU A 98 -17.08 0.59 -7.78
N SER A 99 -17.70 0.77 -8.96
CA SER A 99 -17.44 -0.08 -10.12
C SER A 99 -16.35 0.43 -11.07
N HIS A 100 -16.09 1.74 -11.11
CA HIS A 100 -15.13 2.33 -12.05
C HIS A 100 -13.95 3.02 -11.38
N LEU A 101 -14.19 3.81 -10.32
CA LEU A 101 -13.14 4.58 -9.65
C LEU A 101 -12.39 3.75 -8.61
N LEU A 102 -13.10 2.93 -7.82
CA LEU A 102 -12.45 2.10 -6.81
C LEU A 102 -11.42 1.13 -7.40
N PRO A 103 -11.70 0.37 -8.48
CA PRO A 103 -10.68 -0.51 -9.08
C PRO A 103 -9.46 0.25 -9.59
N LEU A 104 -9.66 1.44 -10.17
CA LEU A 104 -8.56 2.30 -10.59
C LEU A 104 -7.69 2.75 -9.41
N LEU A 105 -8.30 3.15 -8.30
CA LEU A 105 -7.59 3.52 -7.08
C LEU A 105 -6.82 2.33 -6.47
N VAL A 106 -7.38 1.12 -6.54
CA VAL A 106 -6.70 -0.09 -6.10
C VAL A 106 -5.50 -0.39 -7.01
N ILE A 107 -5.67 -0.32 -8.33
CA ILE A 107 -4.58 -0.52 -9.30
C ILE A 107 -3.46 0.51 -9.09
N THR A 108 -3.78 1.79 -8.93
CA THR A 108 -2.77 2.83 -8.69
C THR A 108 -2.09 2.63 -7.34
N GLY A 109 -2.83 2.29 -6.29
CA GLY A 109 -2.27 1.99 -4.97
C GLY A 109 -1.30 0.79 -5.00
N LEU A 110 -1.67 -0.29 -5.68
CA LEU A 110 -0.82 -1.47 -5.86
C LEU A 110 0.44 -1.15 -6.68
N LEU A 111 0.33 -0.34 -7.73
CA LEU A 111 1.48 0.12 -8.53
C LEU A 111 2.43 0.98 -7.69
N ILE A 112 1.91 1.93 -6.91
CA ILE A 112 2.72 2.76 -6.00
C ILE A 112 3.42 1.87 -4.98
N LEU A 113 2.71 0.89 -4.40
CA LEU A 113 3.28 -0.06 -3.45
C LEU A 113 4.41 -0.87 -4.10
N LEU A 114 4.24 -1.40 -5.31
CA LEU A 114 5.28 -2.14 -6.03
C LEU A 114 6.50 -1.27 -6.34
N ILE A 115 6.30 -0.03 -6.79
CA ILE A 115 7.38 0.94 -7.03
C ILE A 115 8.13 1.18 -5.72
N PHE A 116 7.41 1.41 -4.62
CA PHE A 116 8.02 1.68 -3.33
C PHE A 116 8.78 0.47 -2.77
N MET A 117 8.23 -0.75 -2.89
CA MET A 117 8.92 -2.00 -2.53
C MET A 117 10.17 -2.24 -3.39
N SER A 118 10.14 -1.86 -4.67
CA SER A 118 11.27 -2.04 -5.59
C SER A 118 12.38 -1.01 -5.37
N LEU A 119 12.03 0.26 -5.15
CA LEU A 119 12.98 1.36 -4.95
C LEU A 119 13.52 1.46 -3.52
N SER A 120 12.80 0.93 -2.54
CA SER A 120 13.16 1.03 -1.12
C SER A 120 12.98 -0.28 -0.35
N PRO A 121 13.53 -1.41 -0.82
CA PRO A 121 13.39 -2.72 -0.15
C PRO A 121 13.93 -2.70 1.29
N ALA A 122 14.96 -1.87 1.54
CA ALA A 122 15.57 -1.67 2.86
C ALA A 122 14.66 -0.98 3.89
N LYS A 123 13.57 -0.32 3.45
CA LYS A 123 12.54 0.27 4.33
C LYS A 123 11.48 -0.75 4.76
N PHE A 124 11.25 -1.78 3.94
CA PHE A 124 10.31 -2.85 4.24
C PHE A 124 10.95 -3.97 5.03
N THR A 125 12.19 -4.32 4.72
CA THR A 125 12.87 -5.38 5.43
C THR A 125 13.45 -4.85 6.72
N SER A 126 12.99 -5.42 7.83
CA SER A 126 13.62 -5.20 9.12
C SER A 126 14.92 -6.00 9.11
N TYR A 127 15.98 -5.37 8.61
CA TYR A 127 17.30 -5.64 9.15
C TYR A 127 17.25 -5.17 10.61
N THR A 128 16.75 -6.04 11.48
CA THR A 128 17.04 -5.94 12.90
C THR A 128 18.55 -5.75 12.98
N GLY A 129 19.00 -4.66 13.57
CA GLY A 129 20.43 -4.34 13.69
C GLY A 129 21.13 -5.33 14.62
N ASP A 130 21.18 -6.58 14.20
CA ASP A 130 21.60 -7.80 14.89
C ASP A 130 22.21 -8.71 13.81
N PHE A 131 23.18 -9.57 14.14
CA PHE A 131 23.89 -10.41 13.15
C PHE A 131 23.12 -11.66 12.71
N CYS A 132 21.91 -11.83 13.24
CA CYS A 132 21.05 -12.94 12.91
C CYS A 132 20.28 -12.66 11.63
N LYS A 133 20.63 -13.41 10.60
CA LYS A 133 19.89 -13.41 9.35
C LYS A 133 18.53 -14.07 9.55
N PRO A 134 17.54 -13.74 8.70
CA PRO A 134 16.20 -14.33 8.77
C PRO A 134 16.15 -15.85 8.58
N ASP A 135 17.20 -16.46 8.02
CA ASP A 135 17.39 -17.91 7.91
C ASP A 135 17.85 -18.57 9.24
N GLY A 136 18.09 -17.77 10.28
CA GLY A 136 18.58 -18.21 11.58
C GLY A 136 20.11 -18.31 11.67
N THR A 137 20.85 -17.99 10.60
CA THR A 137 22.31 -18.04 10.60
C THR A 137 22.90 -16.75 11.17
N PHE A 138 24.02 -16.89 11.89
CA PHE A 138 24.84 -15.74 12.27
C PHE A 138 25.75 -15.37 11.10
N SER A 139 25.80 -14.09 10.74
CA SER A 139 26.80 -13.60 9.79
C SER A 139 26.95 -12.09 9.86
N LEU A 140 28.14 -11.67 10.24
CA LEU A 140 28.67 -10.32 10.10
C LEU A 140 29.34 -10.22 8.71
N SER A 141 28.55 -9.88 7.69
CA SER A 141 29.05 -9.61 6.34
C SER A 141 28.72 -8.17 5.92
N PHE A 142 29.69 -7.53 5.27
CA PHE A 142 29.58 -6.20 4.67
C PHE A 142 28.93 -6.22 3.28
N GLU A 143 28.70 -7.40 2.71
CA GLU A 143 27.94 -7.51 1.48
C GLU A 143 26.48 -7.17 1.76
N ASP A 144 25.96 -6.20 0.99
CA ASP A 144 24.56 -5.79 1.05
C ASP A 144 23.65 -7.02 1.00
N SER A 145 23.08 -7.37 2.15
CA SER A 145 22.04 -8.38 2.21
C SER A 145 20.84 -7.79 1.47
N THR A 146 20.60 -8.28 0.27
CA THR A 146 19.43 -7.91 -0.50
C THR A 146 18.29 -8.86 -0.13
N PRO A 147 17.07 -8.36 0.07
CA PRO A 147 15.92 -9.23 0.32
C PRO A 147 15.48 -9.99 -0.94
N TRP A 148 16.22 -9.84 -2.04
CA TRP A 148 16.02 -10.51 -3.33
C TRP A 148 16.83 -11.82 -3.44
N LYS A 149 17.60 -12.20 -2.42
CA LYS A 149 18.30 -13.50 -2.40
C LYS A 149 17.29 -14.65 -2.39
N ARG A 150 17.55 -15.72 -3.14
CA ARG A 150 16.65 -16.88 -3.25
C ARG A 150 16.44 -17.58 -1.91
N ASP A 151 17.45 -17.56 -1.05
CA ASP A 151 17.38 -18.17 0.28
C ASP A 151 16.39 -17.44 1.20
N ALA A 152 15.99 -16.22 0.83
CA ALA A 152 15.00 -15.42 1.55
C ALA A 152 13.55 -15.65 1.09
N ILE A 153 13.27 -16.57 0.14
CA ILE A 153 11.91 -16.77 -0.40
C ILE A 153 10.90 -17.12 0.70
N PHE A 154 11.27 -17.99 1.64
CA PHE A 154 10.40 -18.38 2.76
C PHE A 154 10.80 -17.74 4.09
N ALA A 155 11.83 -16.90 4.09
CA ALA A 155 12.31 -16.27 5.30
C ALA A 155 11.40 -15.09 5.68
N LEU A 156 11.05 -15.01 6.98
CA LEU A 156 10.22 -13.94 7.52
C LEU A 156 11.09 -12.69 7.76
N ASN A 157 11.10 -11.79 6.77
CA ASN A 157 11.97 -10.61 6.74
C ASN A 157 11.26 -9.31 7.15
N LEU A 158 9.93 -9.33 7.15
CA LEU A 158 9.07 -8.24 7.59
C LEU A 158 8.38 -8.67 8.88
N ASN A 159 9.02 -8.40 10.01
CA ASN A 159 8.60 -8.91 11.32
C ASN A 159 8.03 -7.80 12.20
N PHE A 160 6.97 -8.12 12.93
CA PHE A 160 6.24 -7.19 13.80
C PHE A 160 6.09 -7.73 15.21
N GLY A 161 6.07 -6.81 16.18
CA GLY A 161 5.75 -7.09 17.57
C GLY A 161 6.75 -7.99 18.28
N LYS A 162 6.38 -8.38 19.52
CA LYS A 162 7.06 -9.38 20.35
C LYS A 162 6.00 -10.12 21.14
N TYR A 163 5.69 -11.33 20.75
CA TYR A 163 4.55 -12.12 21.22
C TYR A 163 5.00 -13.37 21.95
N THR A 164 4.14 -13.93 22.80
CA THR A 164 4.28 -15.32 23.26
C THR A 164 3.95 -16.28 22.11
N PHE A 165 4.33 -17.56 22.25
CA PHE A 165 4.02 -18.59 21.25
C PHE A 165 2.51 -18.66 20.93
N GLY A 166 1.67 -18.65 21.97
CA GLY A 166 0.23 -18.75 21.82
C GLY A 166 -0.37 -17.55 21.09
N GLU A 167 0.09 -16.34 21.42
CA GLU A 167 -0.35 -15.11 20.74
C GLU A 167 0.07 -15.09 19.27
N ALA A 168 1.33 -15.40 18.96
CA ALA A 168 1.82 -15.44 17.59
C ALA A 168 1.07 -16.47 16.75
N LYS A 169 0.85 -17.67 17.30
CA LYS A 169 0.10 -18.73 16.63
C LYS A 169 -1.38 -18.37 16.44
N LEU A 170 -1.99 -17.67 17.40
CA LEU A 170 -3.37 -17.19 17.26
C LEU A 170 -3.49 -16.16 16.13
N ILE A 171 -2.56 -15.20 16.05
CA ILE A 171 -2.52 -14.20 14.97
C ILE A 171 -2.43 -14.90 13.61
N ASP A 172 -1.53 -15.87 13.48
CA ASP A 172 -1.32 -16.65 12.27
C ASP A 172 -2.58 -17.41 11.83
N VAL A 173 -3.23 -18.12 12.77
CA VAL A 173 -4.50 -18.82 12.50
C VAL A 173 -5.63 -17.85 12.12
N CYS A 174 -5.75 -16.72 12.80
CA CYS A 174 -6.75 -15.70 12.48
C CYS A 174 -6.52 -15.09 11.09
N TRP A 175 -5.26 -14.90 10.70
CA TRP A 175 -4.89 -14.42 9.37
C TRP A 175 -5.28 -15.42 8.29
N ASP A 176 -4.94 -16.69 8.46
CA ASP A 176 -5.24 -17.76 7.49
C ASP A 176 -6.74 -17.99 7.31
N VAL A 177 -7.53 -17.91 8.39
CA VAL A 177 -8.98 -18.06 8.32
C VAL A 177 -9.63 -16.80 7.75
N GLY A 178 -9.33 -15.62 8.31
CA GLY A 178 -10.00 -14.38 7.95
C GLY A 178 -9.56 -13.85 6.58
N VAL A 179 -8.26 -13.66 6.39
CA VAL A 179 -7.69 -13.10 5.17
C VAL A 179 -7.50 -14.18 4.12
N GLY A 180 -7.01 -15.36 4.50
CA GLY A 180 -6.85 -16.51 3.60
C GLY A 180 -8.18 -17.02 3.05
N ARG A 181 -8.99 -17.69 3.89
CA ARG A 181 -10.27 -18.30 3.46
C ARG A 181 -11.36 -17.26 3.22
N GLY A 182 -11.52 -16.29 4.11
CA GLY A 182 -12.50 -15.21 3.93
C GLY A 182 -12.20 -14.36 2.70
N GLY A 183 -10.94 -14.00 2.46
CA GLY A 183 -10.51 -13.32 1.24
C GLY A 183 -10.76 -14.15 -0.02
N GLN A 184 -10.45 -15.45 0.00
CA GLN A 184 -10.78 -16.35 -1.11
C GLN A 184 -12.28 -16.37 -1.43
N ALA A 185 -13.14 -16.51 -0.42
CA ALA A 185 -14.59 -16.49 -0.61
C ALA A 185 -15.08 -15.17 -1.20
N PHE A 186 -14.55 -14.05 -0.70
CA PHE A 186 -14.85 -12.72 -1.22
C PHE A 186 -14.44 -12.58 -2.70
N LEU A 187 -13.22 -12.98 -3.05
CA LEU A 187 -12.72 -12.94 -4.43
C LEU A 187 -13.54 -13.87 -5.35
N ALA A 188 -13.96 -15.04 -4.87
CA ALA A 188 -14.80 -15.96 -5.62
C ALA A 188 -16.18 -15.35 -5.94
N VAL A 189 -16.85 -14.76 -4.95
CA VAL A 189 -18.15 -14.08 -5.14
C VAL A 189 -18.00 -12.92 -6.13
N PHE A 190 -16.98 -12.07 -5.95
CA PHE A 190 -16.76 -10.93 -6.84
C PHE A 190 -16.44 -11.39 -8.27
N SER A 191 -15.65 -12.45 -8.41
CA SER A 191 -15.33 -13.04 -9.71
C SER A 191 -16.55 -13.60 -10.39
N TYR A 192 -17.39 -14.34 -9.66
CA TYR A 192 -18.64 -14.85 -10.18
C TYR A 192 -19.51 -13.73 -10.79
N LEU A 193 -19.65 -12.59 -10.10
CA LEU A 193 -20.43 -11.46 -10.58
C LEU A 193 -19.88 -10.85 -11.88
N ILE A 194 -18.56 -10.74 -12.01
CA ILE A 194 -17.91 -10.15 -13.19
C ILE A 194 -17.88 -11.14 -14.35
N LEU A 195 -17.47 -12.38 -14.08
CA LEU A 195 -17.29 -13.42 -15.09
C LEU A 195 -18.62 -13.79 -15.73
N THR A 196 -19.71 -13.84 -14.96
CA THR A 196 -21.07 -14.08 -15.50
C THR A 196 -21.46 -13.00 -16.52
N LYS A 197 -21.12 -11.73 -16.25
CA LYS A 197 -21.39 -10.63 -17.19
C LYS A 197 -20.53 -10.71 -18.45
N GLY A 198 -19.25 -11.02 -18.31
CA GLY A 198 -18.36 -11.19 -19.46
C GLY A 198 -18.70 -12.43 -20.30
N LEU A 199 -19.16 -13.51 -19.67
CA LEU A 199 -19.67 -14.70 -20.35
C LEU A 199 -20.93 -14.37 -21.15
N THR A 200 -21.88 -13.65 -20.54
CA THR A 200 -23.09 -13.16 -21.22
C THR A 200 -22.73 -12.34 -22.46
N ARG A 201 -21.75 -11.42 -22.35
CA ARG A 201 -21.26 -10.65 -23.50
C ARG A 201 -20.60 -11.55 -24.56
N THR A 202 -19.84 -12.55 -24.16
CA THR A 202 -19.17 -13.46 -25.09
C THR A 202 -20.22 -14.23 -25.90
N MET A 203 -21.31 -14.65 -25.25
CA MET A 203 -22.45 -15.30 -25.89
C MET A 203 -23.25 -14.37 -26.82
N GLU A 204 -23.22 -13.05 -26.61
CA GLU A 204 -23.81 -12.06 -27.56
C GLU A 204 -23.04 -11.96 -28.87
N THR A 205 -21.73 -12.20 -28.86
CA THR A 205 -20.83 -11.88 -29.99
C THR A 205 -20.26 -13.10 -30.69
N SER A 206 -20.18 -14.23 -29.98
CA SER A 206 -19.65 -15.49 -30.50
C SER A 206 -20.73 -16.54 -30.40
N SER A 207 -20.89 -17.32 -31.46
CA SER A 207 -21.85 -18.41 -31.51
C SER A 207 -21.35 -19.57 -30.63
N VAL A 208 -22.16 -19.99 -29.67
CA VAL A 208 -21.87 -21.02 -28.66
C VAL A 208 -22.71 -22.27 -28.95
N SER A 209 -22.20 -23.47 -28.67
CA SER A 209 -22.98 -24.70 -28.86
C SER A 209 -24.12 -24.80 -27.85
N HIS A 210 -25.18 -25.56 -28.20
CA HIS A 210 -26.28 -25.86 -27.28
C HIS A 210 -25.78 -26.51 -25.97
N ASP A 211 -24.80 -27.42 -26.06
CA ASP A 211 -24.22 -28.11 -24.89
C ASP A 211 -23.52 -27.10 -23.95
N THR A 212 -22.83 -26.09 -24.50
CA THR A 212 -22.18 -25.03 -23.71
C THR A 212 -23.22 -24.06 -23.12
N PHE A 213 -24.27 -23.73 -23.86
CA PHE A 213 -25.37 -22.88 -23.36
C PHE A 213 -26.10 -23.55 -22.19
N GLU A 214 -26.45 -24.83 -22.33
CA GLU A 214 -27.10 -25.64 -21.29
C GLU A 214 -26.20 -25.77 -20.07
N ALA A 215 -24.91 -26.05 -20.26
CA ALA A 215 -23.95 -26.17 -19.16
C ALA A 215 -23.77 -24.86 -18.36
N VAL A 216 -23.89 -23.71 -19.01
CA VAL A 216 -23.76 -22.38 -18.36
C VAL A 216 -25.06 -21.93 -17.68
N THR A 217 -26.21 -22.25 -18.26
CA THR A 217 -27.49 -21.63 -17.87
C THR A 217 -28.47 -22.59 -17.18
N LEU A 218 -28.37 -23.90 -17.41
CA LEU A 218 -29.36 -24.90 -16.99
C LEU A 218 -28.80 -26.02 -16.09
N GLN A 219 -27.50 -26.34 -16.17
CA GLN A 219 -26.93 -27.45 -15.39
C GLN A 219 -26.52 -27.04 -13.97
N ASN A 220 -26.89 -27.87 -12.99
CA ASN A 220 -26.30 -27.82 -11.65
C ASN A 220 -24.81 -28.17 -11.72
N TYR A 221 -24.00 -27.45 -10.95
CA TYR A 221 -22.54 -27.48 -10.94
C TYR A 221 -21.94 -28.91 -10.89
N THR A 222 -21.62 -29.50 -12.03
CA THR A 222 -20.86 -30.77 -12.09
C THR A 222 -19.48 -30.55 -12.69
N ILE A 223 -18.49 -31.33 -12.23
CA ILE A 223 -17.11 -31.32 -12.76
C ILE A 223 -17.10 -31.68 -14.25
N THR A 224 -18.02 -32.57 -14.66
CA THR A 224 -18.29 -32.92 -16.06
C THR A 224 -18.71 -31.71 -16.90
N SER A 225 -19.58 -30.84 -16.39
CA SER A 225 -19.99 -29.61 -17.09
C SER A 225 -18.78 -28.70 -17.35
N VAL A 226 -17.89 -28.53 -16.36
CA VAL A 226 -16.66 -27.74 -16.54
C VAL A 226 -15.72 -28.35 -17.59
N ALA A 227 -15.56 -29.68 -17.59
CA ALA A 227 -14.74 -30.38 -18.57
C ALA A 227 -15.32 -30.27 -20.00
N PHE A 228 -16.64 -30.33 -20.15
CA PHE A 228 -17.31 -30.11 -21.44
C PHE A 228 -17.15 -28.66 -21.91
N LEU A 229 -17.30 -27.68 -21.01
CA LEU A 229 -17.06 -26.26 -21.31
C LEU A 229 -15.62 -26.02 -21.82
N ILE A 230 -14.62 -26.63 -21.18
CA ILE A 230 -13.21 -26.51 -21.61
C ILE A 230 -12.99 -27.18 -22.98
N LYS A 231 -13.53 -28.38 -23.20
CA LYS A 231 -13.33 -29.15 -24.43
C LYS A 231 -13.99 -28.49 -25.65
N ASP A 232 -15.23 -28.04 -25.50
CA ASP A 232 -15.99 -27.46 -26.60
C ASP A 232 -15.45 -26.07 -26.99
N PHE A 233 -14.78 -25.43 -26.04
CA PHE A 233 -14.16 -24.13 -26.23
C PHE A 233 -12.93 -24.15 -27.14
N PHE A 234 -12.07 -25.18 -27.09
CA PHE A 234 -10.96 -25.31 -28.04
C PHE A 234 -11.43 -25.37 -29.51
N LYS A 235 -12.72 -25.67 -29.73
CA LYS A 235 -13.36 -25.70 -31.06
C LYS A 235 -14.00 -24.37 -31.47
N THR A 236 -14.19 -23.41 -30.56
CA THR A 236 -14.83 -22.12 -30.90
C THR A 236 -13.96 -21.25 -31.83
N ARG A 237 -14.59 -20.67 -32.86
CA ARG A 237 -13.98 -19.71 -33.80
C ARG A 237 -14.10 -18.29 -33.23
N GLY A 238 -13.04 -17.79 -32.55
CA GLY A 238 -12.94 -16.38 -32.17
C GLY A 238 -11.85 -16.10 -31.12
N TYR A 239 -10.93 -15.15 -31.40
CA TYR A 239 -9.82 -14.84 -30.49
C TYR A 239 -10.29 -14.20 -29.17
N ARG A 240 -11.37 -13.43 -29.19
CA ARG A 240 -11.90 -12.73 -28.01
C ARG A 240 -12.48 -13.71 -26.99
N ALA A 241 -13.29 -14.65 -27.46
CA ALA A 241 -13.80 -15.73 -26.64
C ALA A 241 -12.63 -16.55 -26.05
N LYS A 242 -11.62 -16.89 -26.88
CA LYS A 242 -10.36 -17.55 -26.47
C LYS A 242 -9.66 -16.86 -25.30
N VAL A 243 -9.44 -15.56 -25.40
CA VAL A 243 -8.82 -14.77 -24.33
C VAL A 243 -9.71 -14.70 -23.08
N ALA A 244 -11.02 -14.51 -23.26
CA ALA A 244 -11.98 -14.40 -22.16
C ALA A 244 -11.98 -15.64 -21.24
N MET A 245 -12.06 -16.84 -21.81
CA MET A 245 -12.05 -18.06 -20.98
C MET A 245 -10.67 -18.40 -20.44
N PHE A 246 -9.60 -18.15 -21.21
CA PHE A 246 -8.24 -18.31 -20.68
C PHE A 246 -8.06 -17.46 -19.41
N TRP A 247 -8.54 -16.21 -19.46
CA TRP A 247 -8.55 -15.33 -18.30
C TRP A 247 -9.42 -15.87 -17.16
N THR A 248 -10.63 -16.38 -17.44
CA THR A 248 -11.49 -17.03 -16.45
C THR A 248 -10.80 -18.19 -15.73
N ILE A 249 -10.11 -19.06 -16.47
CA ILE A 249 -9.36 -20.20 -15.90
C ILE A 249 -8.22 -19.69 -15.03
N LEU A 250 -7.42 -18.75 -15.55
CA LEU A 250 -6.30 -18.16 -14.81
C LEU A 250 -6.76 -17.47 -13.52
N ALA A 251 -7.86 -16.71 -13.59
CA ALA A 251 -8.47 -16.06 -12.43
C ALA A 251 -8.98 -17.08 -11.40
N GLY A 252 -9.60 -18.18 -11.87
CA GLY A 252 -10.02 -19.29 -11.01
C GLY A 252 -8.85 -19.96 -10.29
N LEU A 253 -7.77 -20.28 -11.02
CA LEU A 253 -6.55 -20.86 -10.44
C LEU A 253 -5.90 -19.93 -9.41
N PHE A 254 -5.85 -18.63 -9.71
CA PHE A 254 -5.36 -17.63 -8.76
C PHE A 254 -6.18 -17.67 -7.46
N ILE A 255 -7.51 -17.59 -7.54
CA ILE A 255 -8.40 -17.61 -6.36
C ILE A 255 -8.25 -18.91 -5.55
N LEU A 256 -8.09 -20.05 -6.22
CA LEU A 256 -7.83 -21.33 -5.56
C LEU A 256 -6.50 -21.33 -4.81
N SER A 257 -5.47 -20.67 -5.35
CA SER A 257 -4.15 -20.57 -4.74
C SER A 257 -4.05 -19.56 -3.58
N VAL A 258 -4.96 -18.59 -3.48
CA VAL A 258 -4.88 -17.48 -2.51
C VAL A 258 -4.65 -17.94 -1.07
N PRO A 259 -5.43 -18.87 -0.47
CA PRO A 259 -5.20 -19.27 0.92
C PRO A 259 -3.83 -19.91 1.13
N THR A 260 -3.38 -20.74 0.20
CA THR A 260 -2.09 -21.40 0.27
C THR A 260 -0.95 -20.40 0.14
N TRP A 261 -1.07 -19.43 -0.76
CA TRP A 261 -0.06 -18.39 -0.93
C TRP A 261 0.02 -17.48 0.30
N LEU A 262 -1.13 -17.03 0.81
CA LEU A 262 -1.20 -16.18 2.01
C LEU A 262 -0.61 -16.89 3.24
N SER A 263 -0.92 -18.17 3.44
CA SER A 263 -0.36 -18.97 4.53
C SER A 263 1.15 -19.21 4.34
N ALA A 264 1.62 -19.42 3.10
CA ALA A 264 3.05 -19.58 2.82
C ALA A 264 3.86 -18.29 2.98
N MET A 265 3.26 -17.12 2.78
CA MET A 265 3.95 -15.84 2.90
C MET A 265 3.96 -15.28 4.32
N THR A 266 3.10 -15.77 5.21
CA THR A 266 3.05 -15.34 6.62
C THR A 266 3.55 -16.42 7.56
N GLY A 267 3.92 -16.01 8.77
CA GLY A 267 4.25 -16.94 9.82
C GLY A 267 4.83 -16.23 11.02
N TYR A 268 5.39 -17.03 11.93
CA TYR A 268 6.12 -16.52 13.08
C TYR A 268 7.47 -17.21 13.24
N THR A 269 8.45 -16.44 13.70
CA THR A 269 9.79 -16.92 14.02
C THR A 269 10.19 -16.46 15.41
N ALA A 270 11.13 -17.17 16.02
CA ALA A 270 11.69 -16.79 17.31
C ALA A 270 12.45 -15.45 17.21
N ASP A 271 12.30 -14.59 18.23
CA ASP A 271 13.12 -13.39 18.38
C ASP A 271 14.54 -13.78 18.80
N SER A 272 15.35 -14.14 17.81
CA SER A 272 16.74 -14.57 18.01
C SER A 272 17.67 -13.36 18.08
N LYS A 273 18.63 -13.45 19.00
CA LYS A 273 19.67 -12.48 19.28
C LYS A 273 21.04 -13.06 18.96
N SER A 274 21.96 -12.21 18.54
CA SER A 274 23.31 -12.65 18.23
C SER A 274 24.15 -12.79 19.50
N TYR A 275 24.83 -13.93 19.59
CA TYR A 275 25.77 -14.27 20.64
C TYR A 275 27.07 -14.73 20.01
N ILE A 276 28.18 -14.45 20.68
CA ILE A 276 29.51 -14.91 20.32
C ILE A 276 29.97 -15.84 21.44
N GLN A 277 30.49 -17.00 21.06
CA GLN A 277 31.17 -17.87 22.00
C GLN A 277 32.56 -17.33 22.27
N ASP A 278 32.79 -16.84 23.49
CA ASP A 278 34.11 -16.40 23.93
C ASP A 278 35.10 -17.58 23.98
N LYS A 279 36.42 -17.32 24.00
CA LYS A 279 37.49 -18.32 24.14
C LYS A 279 37.35 -19.15 25.42
N GLY A 280 36.72 -18.60 26.46
CA GLY A 280 36.28 -19.34 27.65
C GLY A 280 35.06 -20.25 27.46
N SER A 281 34.59 -20.46 26.23
CA SER A 281 33.38 -21.22 25.86
C SER A 281 32.05 -20.66 26.38
N THR A 282 32.03 -19.41 26.85
CA THR A 282 30.83 -18.74 27.36
C THR A 282 30.15 -17.92 26.26
N LEU A 283 28.83 -17.95 26.18
CA LEU A 283 28.07 -17.17 25.19
C LEU A 283 27.84 -15.75 25.68
N VAL A 284 28.46 -14.79 24.99
CA VAL A 284 28.38 -13.37 25.29
C VAL A 284 27.53 -12.69 24.20
N PRO A 285 26.56 -11.83 24.55
CA PRO A 285 25.81 -11.06 23.56
C PRO A 285 26.75 -10.29 22.63
N ALA A 286 26.51 -10.33 21.32
CA ALA A 286 27.42 -9.70 20.37
C ALA A 286 27.53 -8.18 20.57
N GLY A 287 26.53 -7.54 21.17
CA GLY A 287 26.55 -6.12 21.52
C GLY A 287 27.48 -5.73 22.66
N ASN A 288 28.07 -6.70 23.38
CA ASN A 288 29.07 -6.42 24.40
C ASN A 288 30.48 -6.28 23.80
N PHE A 289 30.70 -6.76 22.57
CA PHE A 289 31.97 -6.63 21.89
C PHE A 289 32.11 -5.21 21.36
N GLN A 290 33.32 -4.66 21.35
CA GLN A 290 33.57 -3.32 20.85
C GLN A 290 34.51 -3.39 19.65
N PRO A 291 34.17 -2.77 18.51
CA PRO A 291 35.10 -2.69 17.39
C PRO A 291 36.31 -1.83 17.77
N VAL A 292 37.50 -2.30 17.41
CA VAL A 292 38.76 -1.60 17.63
C VAL A 292 39.08 -0.76 16.39
N ILE A 293 39.27 0.54 16.57
CA ILE A 293 39.63 1.46 15.47
C ILE A 293 41.16 1.57 15.35
N TYR A 294 41.83 1.83 16.49
CA TYR A 294 43.27 1.94 16.59
C TYR A 294 43.82 1.13 17.76
N THR A 295 45.07 0.69 17.66
CA THR A 295 45.84 0.15 18.77
C THR A 295 47.10 0.96 18.93
N ILE A 296 47.33 1.50 20.14
CA ILE A 296 48.57 2.17 20.51
C ILE A 296 49.43 1.11 21.19
N HIS A 297 50.54 0.69 20.58
CA HIS A 297 51.40 -0.41 21.07
C HIS A 297 52.37 0.01 22.19
N ASP A 298 52.51 1.31 22.39
CA ASP A 298 53.35 1.92 23.41
C ASP A 298 52.53 2.85 24.34
N GLY A 299 51.29 2.46 24.62
CA GLY A 299 50.34 3.23 25.43
C GLY A 299 50.79 3.49 26.87
N ALA A 300 51.65 2.64 27.44
CA ALA A 300 52.22 2.82 28.79
C ALA A 300 52.96 4.16 28.97
N ARG A 301 53.35 4.82 27.87
CA ARG A 301 53.97 6.15 27.86
C ARG A 301 53.04 7.27 28.33
N PHE A 302 51.73 7.02 28.35
CA PHE A 302 50.74 7.97 28.90
C PHE A 302 50.64 7.92 30.43
N GLY A 303 51.17 6.86 31.07
CA GLY A 303 51.20 6.67 32.51
C GLY A 303 50.76 5.25 32.92
N ASN A 304 50.77 4.99 34.23
CA ASN A 304 50.49 3.66 34.79
C ASN A 304 49.06 3.13 34.53
N ASP A 305 48.14 4.00 34.11
CA ASP A 305 46.75 3.63 33.80
C ASP A 305 46.57 3.01 32.40
N PHE A 306 47.64 2.97 31.60
CA PHE A 306 47.62 2.49 30.22
C PHE A 306 48.48 1.25 30.05
N LEU A 307 47.96 0.28 29.29
CA LEU A 307 48.71 -0.90 28.88
C LEU A 307 49.63 -0.56 27.71
N ASN A 308 50.63 -1.40 27.47
CA ASN A 308 51.46 -1.30 26.26
C ASN A 308 50.56 -1.29 25.02
N ASP A 309 49.74 -2.32 24.83
CA ASP A 309 48.69 -2.31 23.82
C ASP A 309 47.42 -1.68 24.37
N THR A 310 47.29 -0.36 24.21
CA THR A 310 46.06 0.37 24.53
C THR A 310 45.14 0.37 23.31
N LEU A 311 43.98 -0.28 23.46
CA LEU A 311 42.97 -0.38 22.41
C LEU A 311 42.07 0.85 22.40
N CYS A 312 41.91 1.47 21.24
CA CYS A 312 40.93 2.53 21.02
C CYS A 312 39.66 1.90 20.43
N THR A 313 38.72 1.62 21.32
CA THR A 313 37.41 1.07 20.98
C THR A 313 36.36 2.16 20.85
N VAL A 314 35.25 1.83 20.18
CA VAL A 314 34.08 2.71 20.09
C VAL A 314 32.82 2.00 20.55
N PRO A 315 31.87 2.72 21.18
CA PRO A 315 30.59 2.13 21.57
C PRO A 315 29.86 1.57 20.34
N TRP A 316 29.33 0.36 20.47
CA TRP A 316 28.63 -0.33 19.38
C TRP A 316 27.37 -1.00 19.89
N LYS A 317 26.26 -0.88 19.17
CA LYS A 317 25.00 -1.57 19.52
C LYS A 317 24.71 -2.77 18.62
N SER A 318 25.75 -3.52 18.24
CA SER A 318 25.66 -4.77 17.47
C SER A 318 24.90 -4.69 16.14
N SER A 319 24.95 -3.54 15.45
CA SER A 319 24.23 -3.35 14.19
C SER A 319 25.19 -3.19 13.01
N ILE A 320 25.02 -4.00 11.95
CA ILE A 320 25.79 -3.88 10.70
C ILE A 320 25.61 -2.49 10.07
N ARG A 321 24.37 -1.96 10.10
CA ARG A 321 24.07 -0.59 9.63
C ARG A 321 24.69 0.49 10.51
N GLN A 322 25.04 0.17 11.76
CA GLN A 322 25.86 1.04 12.59
C GLN A 322 27.34 0.82 12.31
N LEU A 323 27.80 -0.39 12.01
CA LEU A 323 29.18 -0.62 11.60
C LEU A 323 29.51 0.15 10.30
N ASP A 324 28.62 0.12 9.31
CA ASP A 324 28.66 0.95 8.08
C ASP A 324 28.56 2.46 8.37
N ARG A 325 27.86 2.85 9.45
CA ARG A 325 27.70 4.25 9.87
C ARG A 325 28.65 4.70 10.98
N LEU A 326 29.44 3.83 11.57
CA LEU A 326 30.43 4.12 12.60
C LEU A 326 31.54 4.96 11.99
N ASN A 327 31.73 4.81 10.67
CA ASN A 327 32.57 5.68 9.87
C ASN A 327 31.91 7.02 9.46
N ARG A 328 30.63 7.23 9.78
CA ARG A 328 29.91 8.45 9.38
C ARG A 328 29.42 9.27 10.57
N TYR A 329 28.84 8.65 11.61
CA TYR A 329 28.11 9.37 12.67
C TYR A 329 27.87 8.63 14.02
N ASP A 330 28.40 7.45 14.36
CA ASP A 330 27.98 6.79 15.65
C ASP A 330 28.75 7.30 16.89
N CYS A 331 29.82 8.07 16.69
CA CYS A 331 30.30 9.04 17.68
C CYS A 331 29.66 10.43 17.48
N ASP A 332 28.53 10.55 16.79
CA ASP A 332 27.99 11.84 16.33
C ASP A 332 26.47 11.98 16.49
N LEU A 333 26.10 13.02 17.23
CA LEU A 333 25.17 14.00 16.68
C LEU A 333 25.92 15.28 16.21
N PHE A 334 27.21 15.46 16.51
CA PHE A 334 27.96 16.69 16.22
C PHE A 334 29.48 16.51 16.12
N ARG A 335 30.03 16.71 14.90
CA ARG A 335 31.47 16.70 14.59
C ARG A 335 32.30 17.48 15.63
N PRO A 336 33.57 17.10 15.90
CA PRO A 336 34.44 17.93 16.73
C PRO A 336 34.55 19.32 16.10
N ILE A 337 34.27 20.37 16.88
CA ILE A 337 34.36 21.75 16.41
C ILE A 337 35.84 22.14 16.45
N PHE A 338 36.49 22.17 15.28
CA PHE A 338 37.83 22.71 15.19
C PHE A 338 37.78 24.24 15.18
N ASN A 339 37.93 24.85 16.35
CA ASN A 339 38.30 26.25 16.42
C ASN A 339 39.77 26.33 16.02
N GLY A 340 40.07 26.77 14.80
CA GLY A 340 41.42 26.91 14.26
C GLY A 340 42.27 27.99 14.97
N THR A 341 42.35 27.95 16.30
CA THR A 341 43.35 28.70 17.05
C THR A 341 44.68 27.96 16.90
N GLY A 342 45.77 28.68 16.63
CA GLY A 342 47.10 28.13 16.33
C GLY A 342 47.76 27.30 17.44
N ASP A 343 47.03 26.91 18.48
CA ASP A 343 47.50 26.19 19.67
C ASP A 343 47.28 24.66 19.56
N GLY A 344 46.53 24.21 18.54
CA GLY A 344 46.30 22.79 18.21
C GLY A 344 45.40 21.99 19.17
N ASN A 345 44.82 22.64 20.19
CA ASN A 345 43.84 22.01 21.10
C ASN A 345 42.55 21.64 20.37
N ILE A 346 41.95 20.51 20.75
CA ILE A 346 40.68 20.03 20.20
C ILE A 346 39.56 20.33 21.20
N ASP A 347 38.48 20.98 20.75
CA ASP A 347 37.26 21.13 21.54
C ASP A 347 36.30 19.97 21.23
N PHE A 348 36.00 19.19 22.26
CA PHE A 348 35.06 18.08 22.21
C PHE A 348 33.72 18.42 22.88
N SER A 349 33.36 19.71 22.99
CA SER A 349 32.07 20.19 23.54
C SER A 349 30.84 19.60 22.85
N SER A 350 31.00 19.14 21.61
CA SER A 350 29.97 18.53 20.78
C SER A 350 29.84 17.01 20.92
N LEU A 351 30.79 16.33 21.59
CA LEU A 351 30.87 14.87 21.65
C LEU A 351 30.53 14.30 23.03
N ASP A 352 29.59 13.35 23.06
CA ASP A 352 29.28 12.52 24.23
C ASP A 352 30.10 11.20 24.18
N GLY A 353 30.71 10.83 25.31
CA GLY A 353 31.50 9.60 25.46
C GLY A 353 33.02 9.82 25.43
N TYR A 354 33.74 9.16 26.33
CA TYR A 354 35.20 9.31 26.47
C TYR A 354 35.96 8.55 25.38
N GLU A 355 35.42 7.41 24.98
CA GLU A 355 35.90 6.51 23.93
C GLU A 355 35.94 7.22 22.57
N CYS A 356 34.88 7.98 22.25
CA CYS A 356 34.79 8.78 21.04
C CYS A 356 35.82 9.93 21.00
N LYS A 357 36.03 10.61 22.14
CA LYS A 357 37.07 11.65 22.26
C LYS A 357 38.46 11.08 22.02
N TRP A 358 38.72 9.87 22.53
CA TRP A 358 39.96 9.14 22.29
C TRP A 358 40.18 8.81 20.82
N MET A 359 39.17 8.27 20.15
CA MET A 359 39.26 7.95 18.72
C MET A 359 39.66 9.16 17.88
N TRP A 360 39.02 10.31 18.09
CA TRP A 360 39.34 11.53 17.34
C TRP A 360 40.71 12.12 17.72
N ALA A 361 41.13 12.03 18.99
CA ALA A 361 42.46 12.46 19.41
C ALA A 361 43.56 11.62 18.73
N VAL A 362 43.36 10.30 18.64
CA VAL A 362 44.26 9.39 17.92
C VAL A 362 44.25 9.71 16.42
N SER A 363 43.06 9.88 15.82
CA SER A 363 42.88 10.27 14.41
C SER A 363 43.67 11.55 14.05
N LYS A 364 43.60 12.58 14.90
CA LYS A 364 44.39 13.80 14.72
C LYS A 364 45.90 13.51 14.77
N TYR A 365 46.35 12.79 15.80
CA TYR A 365 47.77 12.51 15.97
C TYR A 365 48.37 11.77 14.78
N VAL A 366 47.69 10.72 14.29
CA VAL A 366 48.16 9.94 13.14
C VAL A 366 48.04 10.71 11.82
N SER A 367 47.12 11.69 11.73
CA SER A 367 47.09 12.65 10.62
C SER A 367 48.29 13.59 10.62
N ASP A 368 48.79 13.99 11.79
CA ASP A 368 49.91 14.92 11.91
C ASP A 368 51.27 14.22 11.80
N TYR A 369 51.40 12.98 12.30
CA TYR A 369 52.69 12.28 12.44
C TYR A 369 52.79 10.94 11.69
N GLY A 370 51.69 10.37 11.19
CA GLY A 370 51.66 9.06 10.54
C GLY A 370 51.52 7.88 11.50
N PHE A 371 51.52 6.66 10.94
CA PHE A 371 51.36 5.39 11.69
C PHE A 371 52.69 4.70 11.99
N LEU A 372 52.64 3.66 12.82
CA LEU A 372 53.74 2.72 13.08
C LEU A 372 55.00 3.36 13.71
N GLY A 373 54.90 4.56 14.30
CA GLY A 373 56.02 5.25 14.95
C GLY A 373 57.12 5.71 13.99
N LYS A 374 56.85 5.80 12.68
CA LYS A 374 57.86 6.09 11.64
C LYS A 374 58.15 7.58 11.44
N SER A 375 57.48 8.46 12.17
CA SER A 375 57.70 9.90 12.05
C SER A 375 59.14 10.28 12.41
N THR A 376 59.79 11.10 11.58
CA THR A 376 61.13 11.65 11.87
C THR A 376 61.08 12.85 12.81
N ALA A 377 59.90 13.22 13.30
CA ALA A 377 59.73 14.33 14.23
C ALA A 377 60.35 14.01 15.60
N ILE A 378 61.25 14.88 16.08
CA ILE A 378 61.98 14.70 17.35
C ILE A 378 61.01 14.76 18.55
N ASN A 379 60.02 15.65 18.50
CA ASN A 379 58.98 15.79 19.52
C ASN A 379 57.62 15.73 18.83
N THR A 380 56.78 14.77 19.21
CA THR A 380 55.39 14.68 18.75
C THR A 380 54.46 15.11 19.87
N THR A 381 53.36 15.78 19.56
CA THR A 381 52.40 16.24 20.59
C THR A 381 51.09 15.49 20.44
N PHE A 382 50.74 14.71 21.47
CA PHE A 382 49.45 14.04 21.58
C PHE A 382 48.49 14.87 22.44
N TYR A 383 47.33 15.21 21.90
CA TYR A 383 46.30 15.99 22.60
C TYR A 383 45.35 15.05 23.35
N GLN A 384 45.69 14.70 24.59
CA GLN A 384 44.94 13.72 25.37
C GLN A 384 43.58 14.27 25.83
N PRO A 385 42.46 13.55 25.62
CA PRO A 385 41.14 13.99 26.08
C PRO A 385 41.01 13.89 27.61
N ASN A 386 40.39 14.90 28.21
CA ASN A 386 40.16 14.95 29.66
C ASN A 386 38.88 14.17 30.05
N ARG A 387 38.93 13.39 31.14
CA ARG A 387 37.76 12.69 31.69
C ARG A 387 36.83 13.71 32.37
N GLY A 388 35.76 14.11 31.67
CA GLY A 388 34.71 14.98 32.22
C GLY A 388 34.80 16.46 31.84
N LEU A 389 35.78 16.87 31.04
CA LEU A 389 35.91 18.22 30.50
C LEU A 389 35.91 18.20 28.95
N TYR A 390 35.70 19.35 28.33
CA TYR A 390 35.56 19.48 26.88
C TYR A 390 36.89 19.63 26.13
N GLY A 391 37.97 20.00 26.82
CA GLY A 391 39.29 20.25 26.20
C GLY A 391 40.27 19.09 26.25
N THR A 392 41.41 19.29 25.58
CA THR A 392 42.57 18.37 25.54
C THR A 392 43.74 18.87 26.39
N ILE A 393 44.59 17.94 26.84
CA ILE A 393 45.87 18.22 27.49
C ILE A 393 46.99 17.83 26.52
N PRO A 394 47.84 18.77 26.06
CA PRO A 394 48.95 18.43 25.19
C PRO A 394 50.01 17.64 25.97
N ARG A 395 50.41 16.48 25.44
CA ARG A 395 51.51 15.67 25.94
C ARG A 395 52.56 15.53 24.86
N VAL A 396 53.79 15.95 25.18
CA VAL A 396 54.94 15.71 24.29
C VAL A 396 55.41 14.28 24.48
N VAL A 397 55.52 13.57 23.37
CA VAL A 397 55.83 12.15 23.29
C VAL A 397 56.98 12.01 22.28
N SER A 398 58.09 11.41 22.71
CA SER A 398 59.27 11.14 21.86
C SER A 398 59.90 9.79 22.26
N PRO A 399 60.19 8.87 21.31
CA PRO A 399 59.93 8.93 19.86
C PRO A 399 58.42 8.93 19.50
N ALA A 400 58.05 9.02 18.22
CA ALA A 400 56.64 8.97 17.80
C ALA A 400 55.93 7.70 18.28
N LEU A 401 54.62 7.77 18.54
CA LEU A 401 53.82 6.64 19.03
C LEU A 401 53.69 5.56 17.97
N ASN A 402 53.77 4.30 18.39
CA ASN A 402 53.57 3.15 17.53
C ASN A 402 52.09 2.80 17.48
N ILE A 403 51.38 3.34 16.49
CA ILE A 403 49.94 3.17 16.33
C ILE A 403 49.64 2.34 15.09
N SER A 404 48.83 1.30 15.25
CA SER A 404 48.22 0.54 14.16
C SER A 404 46.72 0.81 14.08
N ALA A 405 46.12 0.54 12.91
CA ALA A 405 44.70 0.77 12.68
C ALA A 405 44.01 -0.51 12.18
N HIS A 406 42.73 -0.68 12.53
CA HIS A 406 42.03 -1.96 12.35
C HIS A 406 40.66 -1.85 11.65
N PHE A 407 39.99 -0.70 11.63
CA PHE A 407 38.61 -0.65 11.13
C PHE A 407 38.15 0.69 10.52
N VAL A 408 37.88 0.71 9.20
CA VAL A 408 37.21 1.81 8.47
C VAL A 408 36.49 1.23 7.23
N ILE A 409 35.15 1.35 7.11
CA ILE A 409 34.41 0.89 5.92
C ILE A 409 34.45 1.95 4.80
N SER A 410 34.94 1.56 3.63
CA SER A 410 34.99 2.38 2.43
C SER A 410 33.61 2.49 1.77
N ARG A 411 33.12 3.72 1.57
CA ARG A 411 32.13 3.99 0.53
C ARG A 411 32.46 5.28 -0.22
N GLU A 412 32.95 5.11 -1.44
CA GLU A 412 32.91 6.03 -2.60
C GLU A 412 33.34 7.51 -2.44
N HIS A 413 33.97 7.93 -1.34
CA HIS A 413 34.47 9.30 -1.21
C HIS A 413 36.01 9.33 -1.13
N ASN A 414 36.63 9.50 -2.30
CA ASN A 414 38.08 9.61 -2.53
C ASN A 414 38.69 10.96 -2.10
N THR A 415 38.30 11.51 -0.95
CA THR A 415 38.94 12.74 -0.47
C THR A 415 39.20 12.63 1.02
N ASP A 416 40.33 12.02 1.37
CA ASP A 416 41.02 12.34 2.61
C ASP A 416 41.42 13.81 2.53
N ALA A 417 40.69 14.67 3.24
CA ALA A 417 41.16 16.03 3.46
C ALA A 417 41.23 16.38 4.95
N ASP A 418 40.55 15.68 5.85
CA ASP A 418 40.31 16.21 7.18
C ASP A 418 40.08 15.11 8.23
N TRP A 419 41.01 14.93 9.17
CA TRP A 419 40.90 14.01 10.33
C TRP A 419 39.66 14.26 11.20
N TYR A 420 38.96 15.38 11.00
CA TYR A 420 37.73 15.79 11.69
C TYR A 420 36.44 15.41 10.93
N SER A 421 36.57 14.91 9.70
CA SER A 421 35.43 14.43 8.90
C SER A 421 35.32 12.90 8.93
N TYR A 422 36.46 12.19 8.95
CA TYR A 422 36.55 10.74 9.02
C TYR A 422 37.77 10.31 9.86
N PRO A 423 37.74 9.16 10.56
CA PRO A 423 38.93 8.59 11.18
C PRO A 423 40.06 8.47 10.15
N TYR A 424 41.21 9.08 10.45
CA TYR A 424 42.29 9.23 9.49
C TYR A 424 42.98 7.88 9.19
N GLY A 425 43.34 7.71 7.92
CA GLY A 425 44.37 6.78 7.50
C GLY A 425 43.97 5.81 6.40
N GLN A 426 42.72 5.79 5.93
CA GLN A 426 42.29 4.97 4.80
C GLN A 426 43.22 5.04 3.57
N THR A 427 43.75 6.22 3.24
CA THR A 427 44.71 6.38 2.13
C THR A 427 46.18 6.37 2.56
N TRP A 428 46.47 6.24 3.86
CA TRP A 428 47.84 6.21 4.36
C TRP A 428 48.52 4.91 3.92
N GLN A 429 49.59 5.08 3.15
CA GLN A 429 50.47 4.01 2.71
C GLN A 429 51.72 3.99 3.56
N ASN A 430 52.12 2.79 3.96
CA ASN A 430 53.37 2.59 4.64
C ASN A 430 54.54 2.91 3.68
N PRO A 431 55.43 3.85 4.03
CA PRO A 431 56.54 4.26 3.17
C PRO A 431 57.53 3.14 2.79
N ASP A 432 57.54 2.03 3.53
CA ASP A 432 58.52 0.96 3.34
C ASP A 432 58.06 -0.15 2.38
N ASP A 433 56.74 -0.39 2.26
CA ASP A 433 56.18 -1.50 1.48
C ASP A 433 54.99 -1.11 0.58
N ASP A 434 54.66 0.19 0.53
CA ASP A 434 53.51 0.78 -0.17
C ASP A 434 52.16 0.14 0.17
N GLN A 435 52.08 -0.63 1.27
CA GLN A 435 50.84 -1.24 1.72
C GLN A 435 50.03 -0.24 2.53
N TYR A 436 48.72 -0.25 2.32
CA TYR A 436 47.81 0.49 3.19
C TYR A 436 47.82 -0.13 4.59
N THR A 437 47.96 0.72 5.62
CA THR A 437 47.81 0.27 7.02
C THR A 437 46.39 -0.23 7.32
N PHE A 438 45.42 0.12 6.46
CA PHE A 438 44.02 -0.17 6.64
C PHE A 438 43.57 -1.27 5.69
N ASN A 439 43.27 -2.45 6.24
CA ASN A 439 42.49 -3.44 5.52
C ASN A 439 41.01 -3.33 5.91
N VAL A 440 40.26 -2.58 5.11
CA VAL A 440 38.81 -2.34 5.22
C VAL A 440 37.99 -3.64 5.41
N THR A 441 38.52 -4.77 4.97
CA THR A 441 37.80 -6.05 4.91
C THR A 441 37.93 -6.90 6.17
N ASN A 442 38.77 -6.54 7.15
CA ASN A 442 39.04 -7.38 8.32
C ASN A 442 38.99 -6.60 9.66
N PRO A 443 37.79 -6.21 10.14
CA PRO A 443 37.60 -5.64 11.48
C PRO A 443 38.15 -6.54 12.59
N VAL A 444 38.53 -5.90 13.70
CA VAL A 444 38.88 -6.56 14.95
C VAL A 444 37.90 -6.12 16.06
N PHE A 445 37.47 -7.08 16.87
CA PHE A 445 36.55 -6.88 17.97
C PHE A 445 37.21 -7.22 19.31
N TRP A 446 36.98 -6.39 20.31
CA TRP A 446 37.45 -6.55 21.68
C TRP A 446 36.31 -6.97 22.61
N ASP A 447 36.55 -7.94 23.48
CA ASP A 447 35.70 -8.23 24.63
C ASP A 447 36.40 -7.81 25.93
N ASP A 448 35.76 -6.89 26.65
CA ASP A 448 36.29 -6.33 27.90
C ASP A 448 36.29 -7.35 29.06
N ASN A 449 35.41 -8.35 29.02
CA ASN A 449 35.31 -9.34 30.09
C ASN A 449 36.41 -10.40 30.00
N SER A 450 36.62 -10.97 28.81
CA SER A 450 37.65 -11.98 28.57
C SER A 450 39.03 -11.37 28.29
N GLN A 451 39.09 -10.07 27.98
CA GLN A 451 40.29 -9.37 27.53
C GLN A 451 40.90 -10.01 26.28
N THR A 452 40.06 -10.37 25.30
CA THR A 452 40.51 -11.03 24.06
C THR A 452 40.08 -10.31 22.79
N LEU A 453 40.95 -10.38 21.77
CA LEU A 453 40.69 -9.88 20.42
C LEU A 453 40.18 -11.01 19.52
N TYR A 454 39.24 -10.64 18.64
CA TYR A 454 38.64 -11.47 17.61
C TYR A 454 38.81 -10.81 16.25
N ASN A 455 39.38 -11.51 15.28
CA ASN A 455 39.30 -11.07 13.88
C ASN A 455 37.90 -11.36 13.29
N LEU A 456 37.60 -10.83 12.10
CA LEU A 456 36.30 -11.02 11.46
C LEU A 456 35.92 -12.50 11.29
N THR A 457 36.89 -13.33 10.91
CA THR A 457 36.66 -14.75 10.65
C THR A 457 36.35 -15.53 11.93
N GLU A 458 37.09 -15.26 13.00
CA GLU A 458 36.88 -15.83 14.33
C GLU A 458 35.54 -15.38 14.91
N PHE A 459 35.21 -14.09 14.77
CA PHE A 459 33.95 -13.54 15.22
C PHE A 459 32.76 -14.19 14.52
N ASN A 460 32.85 -14.43 13.20
CA ASN A 460 31.82 -15.13 12.45
C ASN A 460 31.73 -16.62 12.79
N LEU A 461 32.86 -17.30 13.01
CA LEU A 461 32.89 -18.71 13.38
C LEU A 461 32.37 -18.97 14.80
N ALA A 462 32.64 -18.05 15.72
CA ALA A 462 32.16 -18.10 17.10
C ALA A 462 30.71 -17.61 17.25
N GLY A 463 30.15 -16.99 16.22
CA GLY A 463 28.83 -16.39 16.24
C GLY A 463 27.70 -17.40 16.11
N SER A 464 26.66 -17.25 16.94
CA SER A 464 25.44 -18.04 16.89
C SER A 464 24.21 -17.19 17.21
N CYS A 465 23.05 -17.64 16.75
CA CYS A 465 21.77 -16.97 16.98
C CYS A 465 20.95 -17.75 18.01
N GLN A 466 20.63 -17.10 19.13
CA GLN A 466 19.94 -17.73 20.24
C GLN A 466 18.84 -16.84 20.79
N GLN A 467 17.84 -17.46 21.43
CA GLN A 467 16.75 -16.74 22.05
C GLN A 467 17.23 -16.11 23.37
N GLN A 468 16.94 -14.83 23.59
CA GLN A 468 17.31 -14.13 24.82
C GLN A 468 16.16 -14.20 25.84
N GLY A 469 16.39 -14.87 26.96
CA GLY A 469 15.45 -14.92 28.09
C GLY A 469 14.16 -15.70 27.78
N LEU A 470 13.00 -15.13 28.15
CA LEU A 470 11.69 -15.72 27.83
C LEU A 470 11.48 -15.74 26.32
N VAL A 471 11.19 -16.92 25.76
CA VAL A 471 11.01 -17.13 24.33
C VAL A 471 9.89 -16.23 23.79
N LYS A 472 10.29 -15.22 23.02
CA LYS A 472 9.36 -14.35 22.28
C LYS A 472 9.40 -14.69 20.81
N TYR A 473 8.28 -14.49 20.15
CA TYR A 473 8.08 -14.71 18.73
C TYR A 473 7.72 -13.39 18.06
N LYS A 474 8.14 -13.27 16.80
CA LYS A 474 7.73 -12.19 15.91
C LYS A 474 6.87 -12.80 14.82
N TRP A 475 5.73 -12.17 14.54
CA TRP A 475 4.87 -12.54 13.43
C TRP A 475 5.17 -11.61 12.25
N GLY A 476 5.14 -12.14 11.03
CA GLY A 476 5.62 -11.39 9.89
C GLY A 476 5.32 -12.00 8.53
N PHE A 477 5.95 -11.40 7.52
CA PHE A 477 5.82 -11.79 6.12
C PHE A 477 7.18 -12.09 5.49
N SER A 478 7.18 -13.03 4.55
CA SER A 478 8.21 -13.11 3.51
C SER A 478 8.04 -11.97 2.52
N PHE A 479 9.09 -11.16 2.37
CA PHE A 479 9.09 -10.02 1.46
C PHE A 479 8.93 -10.47 -0.01
N ILE A 480 9.62 -11.53 -0.42
CA ILE A 480 9.57 -12.01 -1.82
C ILE A 480 8.18 -12.57 -2.14
N LEU A 481 7.61 -13.40 -1.26
CA LEU A 481 6.29 -13.98 -1.49
C LEU A 481 5.19 -12.91 -1.48
N LEU A 482 5.30 -11.92 -0.58
CA LEU A 482 4.41 -10.76 -0.55
C LEU A 482 4.54 -9.94 -1.84
N TYR A 483 5.75 -9.66 -2.31
CA TYR A 483 5.98 -8.93 -3.55
C TYR A 483 5.36 -9.67 -4.76
N ALA A 484 5.61 -10.97 -4.88
CA ALA A 484 5.04 -11.80 -5.94
C ALA A 484 3.50 -11.89 -5.86
N PHE A 485 2.94 -11.94 -4.65
CA PHE A 485 1.50 -11.87 -4.43
C PHE A 485 0.92 -10.53 -4.89
N VAL A 486 1.55 -9.40 -4.54
CA VAL A 486 1.10 -8.07 -4.98
C VAL A 486 1.13 -7.93 -6.50
N VAL A 487 2.18 -8.45 -7.17
CA VAL A 487 2.27 -8.46 -8.64
C VAL A 487 1.14 -9.29 -9.26
N THR A 488 0.93 -10.52 -8.79
CA THR A 488 -0.13 -11.39 -9.33
C THR A 488 -1.53 -10.86 -9.04
N PHE A 489 -1.75 -10.30 -7.84
CA PHE A 489 -3.00 -9.64 -7.47
C PHE A 489 -3.27 -8.38 -8.31
N LEU A 490 -2.23 -7.60 -8.66
CA LEU A 490 -2.35 -6.48 -9.57
C LEU A 490 -2.79 -6.94 -10.97
N VAL A 491 -2.12 -7.96 -11.52
CA VAL A 491 -2.47 -8.54 -12.83
C VAL A 491 -3.91 -9.05 -12.81
N TRP A 492 -4.28 -9.79 -11.76
CA TRP A 492 -5.64 -10.26 -11.56
C TRP A 492 -6.66 -9.10 -11.51
N THR A 493 -6.38 -8.06 -10.74
CA THR A 493 -7.27 -6.89 -10.60
C THR A 493 -7.43 -6.16 -11.94
N MET A 494 -6.33 -5.95 -12.67
CA MET A 494 -6.35 -5.32 -13.99
C MET A 494 -7.18 -6.12 -14.99
N GLY A 495 -6.99 -7.43 -15.06
CA GLY A 495 -7.74 -8.25 -16.01
C GLY A 495 -9.21 -8.42 -15.62
N MET A 496 -9.55 -8.53 -14.32
CA MET A 496 -10.95 -8.51 -13.88
C MET A 496 -11.63 -7.17 -14.17
N TRP A 497 -10.92 -6.05 -13.97
CA TRP A 497 -11.44 -4.73 -14.29
C TRP A 497 -11.60 -4.52 -15.80
N ALA A 498 -10.64 -4.97 -16.61
CA ALA A 498 -10.74 -4.96 -18.06
C ALA A 498 -11.94 -5.79 -18.55
N PHE A 499 -12.14 -6.99 -17.99
CA PHE A 499 -13.26 -7.87 -18.31
C PHE A 499 -14.60 -7.23 -17.94
N TYR A 500 -14.67 -6.61 -16.76
CA TYR A 500 -15.82 -5.83 -16.33
C TYR A 500 -16.09 -4.64 -17.28
N LEU A 501 -15.08 -3.83 -17.58
CA LEU A 501 -15.21 -2.64 -18.42
C LEU A 501 -15.66 -3.01 -19.83
N ASP A 502 -15.09 -4.08 -20.38
CA ASP A 502 -15.48 -4.68 -21.65
C ASP A 502 -16.98 -5.02 -21.58
N SER A 503 -17.39 -5.93 -20.69
CA SER A 503 -18.80 -6.31 -20.54
C SER A 503 -19.74 -5.10 -20.36
N TRP A 504 -19.37 -4.14 -19.53
CA TRP A 504 -20.16 -2.95 -19.22
C TRP A 504 -20.31 -1.99 -20.41
N LEU A 505 -19.29 -1.84 -21.25
CA LEU A 505 -19.30 -0.91 -22.39
C LEU A 505 -20.09 -1.45 -23.59
N HIS A 506 -20.00 -2.75 -23.86
CA HIS A 506 -20.50 -3.29 -25.13
C HIS A 506 -21.63 -4.32 -25.00
N SER A 507 -21.92 -4.87 -23.81
CA SER A 507 -23.06 -5.79 -23.67
C SER A 507 -24.38 -5.06 -23.89
N ARG A 508 -25.21 -5.56 -24.81
CA ARG A 508 -26.56 -5.04 -25.06
C ARG A 508 -27.55 -5.57 -24.03
N LEU A 509 -27.35 -6.78 -23.51
CA LEU A 509 -28.24 -7.42 -22.54
C LEU A 509 -28.15 -6.75 -21.16
N ASP A 510 -26.95 -6.40 -20.70
CA ASP A 510 -26.76 -5.66 -19.42
C ASP A 510 -27.43 -4.28 -19.48
N ILE A 511 -27.44 -3.62 -20.65
CA ILE A 511 -28.12 -2.33 -20.84
C ILE A 511 -29.64 -2.51 -20.81
N ALA A 512 -30.15 -3.58 -21.42
CA ALA A 512 -31.57 -3.90 -21.39
C ALA A 512 -32.05 -4.43 -20.02
N HIS A 513 -31.17 -4.49 -19.01
CA HIS A 513 -31.42 -5.08 -17.69
C HIS A 513 -31.95 -6.52 -17.77
N ARG A 514 -31.59 -7.24 -18.83
CA ARG A 514 -31.96 -8.63 -19.05
C ARG A 514 -30.91 -9.52 -18.41
N GLN A 515 -31.10 -9.85 -17.14
CA GLN A 515 -30.26 -10.85 -16.47
C GLN A 515 -30.63 -12.25 -16.97
N VAL A 516 -29.61 -13.11 -17.10
CA VAL A 516 -29.77 -14.51 -17.49
C VAL A 516 -30.31 -15.28 -16.27
N GLY A 517 -31.62 -15.29 -16.11
CA GLY A 517 -32.31 -16.16 -15.13
C GLY A 517 -32.62 -17.52 -15.75
N LEU A 518 -32.74 -18.56 -14.92
CA LEU A 518 -33.02 -19.94 -15.37
C LEU A 518 -34.28 -20.00 -16.26
N GLU A 519 -35.40 -19.46 -15.77
CA GLU A 519 -36.68 -19.45 -16.48
C GLU A 519 -36.56 -18.78 -17.85
N ARG A 520 -35.84 -17.66 -17.90
CA ARG A 520 -35.59 -16.93 -19.14
C ARG A 520 -34.69 -17.71 -20.09
N ALA A 521 -33.62 -18.31 -19.58
CA ALA A 521 -32.73 -19.13 -20.38
C ALA A 521 -33.48 -20.30 -21.02
N VAL A 522 -34.40 -20.93 -20.29
CA VAL A 522 -35.29 -21.98 -20.83
C VAL A 522 -36.20 -21.44 -21.93
N LEU A 523 -36.84 -20.28 -21.72
CA LEU A 523 -37.74 -19.68 -22.73
C LEU A 523 -37.01 -19.16 -23.98
N ASP A 524 -35.83 -18.56 -23.80
CA ASP A 524 -35.00 -18.10 -24.91
C ASP A 524 -34.50 -19.33 -25.71
N LEU A 525 -34.03 -20.38 -25.02
CA LEU A 525 -33.58 -21.62 -25.65
C LEU A 525 -34.71 -22.33 -26.41
N SER A 526 -35.90 -22.47 -25.80
CA SER A 526 -37.05 -23.13 -26.42
C SER A 526 -37.49 -22.39 -27.67
N LYS A 527 -37.53 -21.05 -27.63
CA LYS A 527 -37.86 -20.21 -28.79
C LYS A 527 -36.86 -20.42 -29.94
N SER A 528 -35.57 -20.59 -29.64
CA SER A 528 -34.56 -20.85 -30.66
C SER A 528 -34.67 -22.23 -31.29
N MET A 529 -35.01 -23.23 -30.47
CA MET A 529 -35.23 -24.60 -30.96
C MET A 529 -36.49 -24.68 -31.83
N GLN A 530 -37.57 -24.01 -31.42
CA GLN A 530 -38.85 -23.98 -32.16
C GLN A 530 -38.75 -23.27 -33.51
N SER A 531 -37.86 -22.28 -33.68
CA SER A 531 -37.68 -21.63 -34.99
C SER A 531 -37.00 -22.53 -36.03
N LYS A 532 -36.48 -23.70 -35.61
CA LYS A 532 -35.67 -24.59 -36.45
C LYS A 532 -36.11 -26.06 -36.44
N VAL A 533 -37.03 -26.44 -35.55
CA VAL A 533 -37.59 -27.80 -35.45
C VAL A 533 -39.12 -27.68 -35.49
N ASN A 534 -39.75 -28.32 -36.47
CA ASN A 534 -41.21 -28.31 -36.61
C ASN A 534 -41.87 -29.18 -35.53
N ALA A 535 -43.11 -28.87 -35.14
CA ALA A 535 -43.86 -29.63 -34.14
C ALA A 535 -43.89 -31.13 -34.46
N ASP A 536 -44.15 -31.48 -35.71
CA ASP A 536 -44.16 -32.87 -36.20
C ASP A 536 -42.79 -33.56 -36.02
N GLN A 537 -41.69 -32.83 -36.19
CA GLN A 537 -40.36 -33.38 -36.00
C GLN A 537 -40.05 -33.64 -34.53
N VAL A 538 -40.57 -32.82 -33.60
CA VAL A 538 -40.42 -33.04 -32.16
C VAL A 538 -41.16 -34.30 -31.72
N GLU A 539 -42.34 -34.57 -32.29
CA GLU A 539 -43.14 -35.75 -31.96
C GLU A 539 -42.64 -37.04 -32.62
N LEU A 540 -42.10 -36.96 -33.84
CA LEU A 540 -41.70 -38.13 -34.63
C LEU A 540 -40.26 -38.63 -34.37
N HIS A 541 -39.37 -37.78 -33.84
CA HIS A 541 -37.95 -38.12 -33.70
C HIS A 541 -37.59 -38.61 -32.28
N SER A 542 -36.73 -39.63 -32.21
CA SER A 542 -36.15 -40.08 -30.93
C SER A 542 -35.18 -39.04 -30.34
N ASN A 543 -34.94 -39.11 -29.02
CA ASN A 543 -34.03 -38.19 -28.32
C ASN A 543 -32.62 -38.08 -28.94
N SER A 544 -32.09 -39.16 -29.51
CA SER A 544 -30.79 -39.15 -30.21
C SER A 544 -30.85 -38.41 -31.55
N GLN A 545 -31.94 -38.56 -32.29
CA GLN A 545 -32.16 -37.87 -33.56
C GLN A 545 -32.43 -36.37 -33.34
N LEU A 546 -33.23 -36.03 -32.33
CA LEU A 546 -33.43 -34.65 -31.87
C LEU A 546 -32.11 -33.98 -31.46
N ARG A 547 -31.28 -34.67 -30.67
CA ARG A 547 -29.94 -34.16 -30.31
C ARG A 547 -29.05 -33.91 -31.53
N THR A 548 -29.17 -34.73 -32.57
CA THR A 548 -28.37 -34.58 -33.79
C THR A 548 -28.85 -33.39 -34.63
N LEU A 549 -30.17 -33.20 -34.75
CA LEU A 549 -30.78 -32.04 -35.42
C LEU A 549 -30.44 -30.72 -34.72
N VAL A 550 -30.42 -30.71 -33.39
CA VAL A 550 -30.10 -29.53 -32.57
C VAL A 550 -28.59 -29.24 -32.54
N LYS A 551 -27.73 -30.27 -32.53
CA LYS A 551 -26.25 -30.12 -32.47
C LYS A 551 -25.63 -29.41 -33.68
N ILE A 552 -26.27 -29.44 -34.83
CA ILE A 552 -25.73 -28.86 -36.07
C ILE A 552 -25.69 -27.32 -36.01
N ASN A 553 -26.40 -26.70 -35.07
CA ASN A 553 -26.59 -25.26 -35.04
C ASN A 553 -25.86 -24.59 -33.86
N LEU A 554 -24.97 -23.66 -34.18
CA LEU A 554 -24.38 -22.74 -33.21
C LEU A 554 -25.43 -21.66 -32.85
N LEU A 555 -25.57 -21.34 -31.56
CA LEU A 555 -26.48 -20.32 -31.04
C LEU A 555 -25.71 -19.04 -30.73
N THR A 556 -26.17 -17.89 -31.23
CA THR A 556 -25.71 -16.59 -30.76
C THR A 556 -26.83 -15.90 -30.00
N TYR A 557 -26.54 -15.22 -28.89
CA TYR A 557 -27.56 -14.48 -28.14
C TYR A 557 -28.16 -13.32 -28.96
N SER A 558 -27.44 -12.83 -29.97
CA SER A 558 -27.99 -11.90 -30.98
C SER A 558 -29.15 -12.48 -31.77
N ASP A 559 -29.15 -13.79 -32.03
CA ASP A 559 -30.17 -14.46 -32.83
C ASP A 559 -31.43 -14.75 -32.02
N LEU A 560 -31.29 -14.74 -30.69
CA LEU A 560 -32.35 -14.96 -29.71
C LEU A 560 -33.16 -13.68 -29.43
N VAL A 561 -32.54 -12.51 -29.58
CA VAL A 561 -33.13 -11.23 -29.20
C VAL A 561 -32.74 -10.09 -30.16
N ASP A 562 -33.72 -9.57 -30.91
CA ASP A 562 -33.61 -8.30 -31.65
C ASP A 562 -33.57 -7.09 -30.70
N LEU A 563 -32.42 -6.88 -30.06
CA LEU A 563 -32.16 -5.69 -29.25
C LEU A 563 -31.66 -4.54 -30.14
N HIS A 564 -32.58 -3.66 -30.52
CA HIS A 564 -32.31 -2.36 -31.16
C HIS A 564 -31.75 -1.32 -30.16
N VAL A 565 -30.93 -1.75 -29.20
CA VAL A 565 -30.39 -0.88 -28.16
C VAL A 565 -28.90 -0.62 -28.41
N ASP A 566 -28.54 0.66 -28.57
CA ASP A 566 -27.16 1.08 -28.72
C ASP A 566 -26.30 0.74 -27.49
N THR A 567 -25.07 0.30 -27.76
CA THR A 567 -24.08 0.01 -26.72
C THR A 567 -23.69 1.28 -25.97
N ARG A 568 -23.25 1.14 -24.71
CA ARG A 568 -22.75 2.28 -23.92
C ARG A 568 -21.53 2.91 -24.58
N TRP A 569 -20.68 2.10 -25.21
CA TRP A 569 -19.55 2.56 -26.01
C TRP A 569 -19.97 3.46 -27.18
N ASN A 570 -21.01 3.09 -27.93
CA ASN A 570 -21.50 3.94 -29.03
C ASN A 570 -22.03 5.27 -28.51
N LYS A 571 -22.80 5.26 -27.41
CA LYS A 571 -23.27 6.48 -26.75
C LYS A 571 -22.11 7.35 -26.25
N TYR A 572 -21.10 6.75 -25.65
CA TYR A 572 -19.90 7.45 -25.19
C TYR A 572 -19.10 8.03 -26.35
N ARG A 573 -18.90 7.26 -27.43
CA ARG A 573 -18.21 7.70 -28.64
C ARG A 573 -18.93 8.86 -29.32
N GLN A 574 -20.25 8.81 -29.38
CA GLN A 574 -21.07 9.90 -29.90
C GLN A 574 -20.95 11.14 -29.00
N TRP A 575 -21.14 10.97 -27.69
CA TRP A 575 -20.93 12.05 -26.72
C TRP A 575 -19.54 12.69 -26.85
N TRP A 576 -18.48 11.89 -26.99
CA TRP A 576 -17.11 12.39 -27.15
C TRP A 576 -16.91 13.18 -28.44
N ARG A 577 -17.53 12.74 -29.55
CA ARG A 577 -17.52 13.48 -30.82
C ARG A 577 -18.25 14.81 -30.71
N ASP A 578 -19.34 14.85 -29.94
CA ASP A 578 -20.15 16.03 -29.72
C ASP A 578 -19.58 16.92 -28.60
N PHE A 579 -18.62 16.41 -27.82
CA PHE A 579 -18.05 17.10 -26.67
C PHE A 579 -17.10 18.22 -27.10
N ARG A 580 -17.60 19.45 -26.99
CA ARG A 580 -16.82 20.66 -27.28
C ARG A 580 -15.91 21.02 -26.10
N PHE A 581 -14.76 20.35 -25.99
CA PHE A 581 -13.77 20.55 -24.90
C PHE A 581 -13.44 22.03 -24.67
N LYS A 582 -13.21 22.82 -25.73
CA LYS A 582 -12.91 24.25 -25.62
C LYS A 582 -14.03 25.06 -24.95
N GLN A 583 -15.29 24.67 -25.16
CA GLN A 583 -16.43 25.36 -24.56
C GLN A 583 -16.60 24.93 -23.10
N TRP A 584 -16.53 23.63 -22.83
CA TRP A 584 -16.55 23.10 -21.47
C TRP A 584 -15.41 23.67 -20.59
N ALA A 585 -14.19 23.72 -21.09
CA ALA A 585 -13.05 24.28 -20.36
C ALA A 585 -13.21 25.78 -20.10
N LYS A 586 -13.86 26.53 -21.01
CA LYS A 586 -14.22 27.94 -20.76
C LYS A 586 -15.28 28.09 -19.68
N ASP A 587 -16.25 27.18 -19.65
CA ASP A 587 -17.33 27.17 -18.66
C ASP A 587 -16.81 26.75 -17.27
N GLU A 588 -15.81 25.88 -17.21
CA GLU A 588 -15.23 25.34 -15.96
C GLU A 588 -13.88 25.96 -15.56
N LYS A 589 -13.40 27.00 -16.25
CA LYS A 589 -12.04 27.56 -16.08
C LYS A 589 -11.67 27.92 -14.64
N TRP A 590 -12.61 28.41 -13.85
CA TRP A 590 -12.38 28.80 -12.46
C TRP A 590 -12.19 27.59 -11.54
N TRP A 591 -12.92 26.50 -11.79
CA TRP A 591 -12.81 25.26 -11.03
C TRP A 591 -11.58 24.45 -11.45
N LEU A 592 -11.23 24.47 -12.73
CA LEU A 592 -9.96 23.91 -13.24
C LEU A 592 -8.77 24.67 -12.66
N GLY A 593 -8.82 26.01 -12.63
CA GLY A 593 -7.79 26.84 -12.02
C GLY A 593 -7.63 26.55 -10.52
N ALA A 594 -8.74 26.42 -9.78
CA ALA A 594 -8.71 26.05 -8.38
C ALA A 594 -8.10 24.66 -8.15
N MET A 595 -8.50 23.66 -8.93
CA MET A 595 -7.94 22.30 -8.87
C MET A 595 -6.42 22.31 -9.11
N ILE A 596 -5.97 22.90 -10.22
CA ILE A 596 -4.54 22.97 -10.56
C ILE A 596 -3.75 23.70 -9.47
N PHE A 597 -4.30 24.80 -8.93
CA PHE A 597 -3.65 25.54 -7.85
C PHE A 597 -3.43 24.67 -6.60
N PHE A 598 -4.47 23.97 -6.12
CA PHE A 598 -4.35 23.12 -4.94
C PHE A 598 -3.52 21.86 -5.19
N ASP A 599 -3.58 21.27 -6.39
CA ASP A 599 -2.74 20.13 -6.77
C ASP A 599 -1.27 20.52 -6.88
N LEU A 600 -0.94 21.69 -7.44
CA LEU A 600 0.42 22.22 -7.45
C LEU A 600 0.93 22.52 -6.04
N MET A 601 0.08 23.06 -5.15
CA MET A 601 0.45 23.22 -3.73
C MET A 601 0.76 21.87 -3.07
N CYS A 602 -0.04 20.83 -3.32
CA CYS A 602 0.24 19.47 -2.86
C CYS A 602 1.57 18.95 -3.40
N ILE A 603 1.82 19.05 -4.72
CA ILE A 603 3.05 18.54 -5.35
C ILE A 603 4.28 19.29 -4.85
N LEU A 604 4.24 20.62 -4.79
CA LEU A 604 5.36 21.44 -4.32
C LEU A 604 5.66 21.18 -2.83
N SER A 605 4.65 20.85 -2.02
CA SER A 605 4.83 20.49 -0.62
C SER A 605 5.53 19.14 -0.40
N TRP A 606 5.60 18.29 -1.43
CA TRP A 606 6.33 17.02 -1.40
C TRP A 606 7.82 17.18 -1.73
N THR A 607 8.29 18.38 -2.07
CA THR A 607 9.72 18.63 -2.29
C THR A 607 10.47 18.71 -0.94
N PRO A 608 11.63 18.04 -0.81
CA PRO A 608 12.30 17.81 0.46
C PRO A 608 13.02 19.04 1.06
N THR A 609 12.78 20.25 0.55
CA THR A 609 13.39 21.46 1.10
C THR A 609 12.72 21.83 2.41
N ASN A 610 13.35 21.39 3.51
CA ASN A 610 13.07 21.81 4.88
C ASN A 610 13.06 23.33 5.00
N LEU A 611 11.94 23.89 5.45
CA LEU A 611 11.79 24.83 6.57
C LEU A 611 10.41 25.53 6.44
N ALA A 612 9.52 25.23 7.40
CA ALA A 612 8.27 25.94 7.74
C ALA A 612 6.88 25.49 7.18
N TYR A 613 6.74 24.56 6.22
CA TYR A 613 5.40 24.25 5.66
C TYR A 613 4.99 22.76 5.61
N GLY A 614 5.42 21.93 6.57
CA GLY A 614 4.93 20.55 6.70
C GLY A 614 3.41 20.41 6.92
N TRP A 615 2.72 21.48 7.32
CA TRP A 615 1.29 21.49 7.68
C TRP A 615 0.35 21.69 6.48
N VAL A 616 0.75 22.48 5.48
CA VAL A 616 0.03 22.59 4.20
C VAL A 616 0.08 21.27 3.42
N ARG A 617 1.11 20.45 3.68
CA ARG A 617 1.45 19.22 2.95
C ARG A 617 0.37 18.14 2.92
N GLU A 618 -0.31 17.91 4.04
CA GLU A 618 -1.22 16.76 4.19
C GLU A 618 -2.69 17.12 3.88
N PHE A 619 -3.06 18.39 4.04
CA PHE A 619 -4.47 18.80 3.96
C PHE A 619 -4.82 19.57 2.67
N ALA A 620 -3.85 20.05 1.89
CA ALA A 620 -4.13 20.77 0.64
C ALA A 620 -4.87 19.92 -0.42
N MET A 621 -4.95 18.59 -0.23
CA MET A 621 -5.76 17.70 -1.07
C MET A 621 -7.27 17.90 -0.91
N PHE A 622 -7.74 18.40 0.24
CA PHE A 622 -9.17 18.54 0.52
C PHE A 622 -9.85 19.61 -0.36
N PRO A 623 -9.31 20.84 -0.51
CA PRO A 623 -9.87 21.81 -1.44
C PRO A 623 -9.74 21.39 -2.91
N GLY A 624 -8.64 20.71 -3.29
CA GLY A 624 -8.47 20.12 -4.62
C GLY A 624 -9.55 19.09 -4.94
N PHE A 625 -9.81 18.17 -4.01
CA PHE A 625 -10.91 17.20 -4.10
C PHE A 625 -12.29 17.88 -4.13
N GLY A 626 -12.49 18.94 -3.35
CA GLY A 626 -13.71 19.74 -3.40
C GLY A 626 -13.95 20.38 -4.77
N ALA A 627 -12.92 20.95 -5.38
CA ALA A 627 -12.99 21.51 -6.74
C ALA A 627 -13.29 20.42 -7.79
N PHE A 628 -12.69 19.23 -7.64
CA PHE A 628 -12.97 18.07 -8.47
C PHE A 628 -14.44 17.62 -8.38
N LEU A 629 -14.98 17.49 -7.17
CA LEU A 629 -16.40 17.11 -6.98
C LEU A 629 -17.36 18.14 -7.56
N VAL A 630 -17.01 19.43 -7.51
CA VAL A 630 -17.82 20.50 -8.09
C VAL A 630 -17.98 20.36 -9.61
N ILE A 631 -16.92 19.92 -10.30
CA ILE A 631 -16.94 19.66 -11.75
C ILE A 631 -17.85 18.46 -12.08
N ILE A 632 -17.96 17.48 -11.17
CA ILE A 632 -18.75 16.26 -11.37
C ILE A 632 -20.23 16.42 -11.01
N VAL A 633 -20.55 17.11 -9.90
CA VAL A 633 -21.84 17.00 -9.21
C VAL A 633 -22.84 18.11 -9.57
N GLY A 634 -22.40 19.31 -9.94
CA GLY A 634 -23.29 20.47 -10.06
C GLY A 634 -23.35 21.05 -11.47
N ARG A 635 -24.56 21.43 -11.96
CA ARG A 635 -24.72 22.41 -13.07
C ARG A 635 -25.14 23.80 -12.60
N LYS A 636 -25.74 23.92 -11.40
CA LYS A 636 -26.14 25.22 -10.84
C LYS A 636 -24.99 25.84 -10.06
N VAL A 637 -24.63 27.09 -10.39
CA VAL A 637 -23.51 27.84 -9.79
C VAL A 637 -23.58 27.88 -8.26
N ARG A 638 -24.78 27.94 -7.67
CA ARG A 638 -24.97 28.05 -6.21
C ARG A 638 -24.65 26.77 -5.42
N SER A 639 -24.99 25.59 -5.95
CA SER A 639 -24.69 24.32 -5.27
C SER A 639 -23.20 23.96 -5.34
N ARG A 640 -22.52 24.41 -6.40
CA ARG A 640 -21.07 24.25 -6.58
C ARG A 640 -20.26 24.94 -5.48
N TRP A 641 -20.59 26.19 -5.17
CA TRP A 641 -19.88 26.94 -4.12
C TRP A 641 -20.05 26.33 -2.72
N LEU A 642 -21.19 25.73 -2.42
CA LEU A 642 -21.42 25.06 -1.13
C LEU A 642 -20.65 23.75 -0.98
N LEU A 643 -20.61 22.96 -2.05
CA LEU A 643 -19.77 21.75 -2.11
C LEU A 643 -18.30 22.12 -1.90
N PHE A 644 -17.79 23.12 -2.60
CA PHE A 644 -16.42 23.58 -2.41
C PHE A 644 -16.19 24.16 -1.00
N ALA A 645 -17.10 25.00 -0.50
CA ALA A 645 -16.99 25.62 0.83
C ALA A 645 -16.93 24.56 1.94
N PHE A 646 -17.68 23.45 1.84
CA PHE A 646 -17.60 22.37 2.80
C PHE A 646 -16.19 21.77 2.89
N TRP A 647 -15.59 21.41 1.75
CA TRP A 647 -14.24 20.85 1.71
C TRP A 647 -13.16 21.86 2.09
N PHE A 648 -13.38 23.13 1.75
CA PHE A 648 -12.50 24.23 2.15
C PHE A 648 -12.57 24.51 3.66
N LEU A 649 -13.74 24.45 4.27
CA LEU A 649 -13.90 24.57 5.72
C LEU A 649 -13.33 23.36 6.45
N LEU A 650 -13.48 22.14 5.89
CA LEU A 650 -12.88 20.94 6.43
C LEU A 650 -11.34 21.03 6.43
N PHE A 651 -10.77 21.56 5.34
CA PHE A 651 -9.34 21.89 5.28
C PHE A 651 -8.91 22.78 6.43
N TRP A 652 -9.59 23.91 6.65
CA TRP A 652 -9.27 24.83 7.75
C TRP A 652 -9.48 24.20 9.14
N ALA A 653 -10.54 23.41 9.33
CA ALA A 653 -10.83 22.74 10.60
C ALA A 653 -9.75 21.71 10.97
N LEU A 654 -9.30 20.90 10.01
CA LEU A 654 -8.24 19.91 10.23
C LEU A 654 -6.89 20.58 10.50
N ASN A 655 -6.56 21.66 9.78
CA ASN A 655 -5.37 22.46 10.06
C ASN A 655 -5.41 23.09 11.45
N PHE A 656 -6.56 23.63 11.86
CA PHE A 656 -6.72 24.22 13.19
C PHE A 656 -6.58 23.16 14.31
N TRP A 657 -7.19 21.99 14.13
CA TRP A 657 -7.09 20.89 15.09
C TRP A 657 -5.67 20.35 15.23
N TRP A 658 -4.95 20.23 14.11
CA TRP A 658 -3.54 19.85 14.13
C TRP A 658 -2.67 20.89 14.85
N LEU A 659 -2.88 22.19 14.56
CA LEU A 659 -2.18 23.29 15.23
C LEU A 659 -2.41 23.26 16.75
N LEU A 660 -3.66 23.06 17.17
CA LEU A 660 -4.02 22.95 18.59
C LEU A 660 -3.34 21.75 19.25
N SER A 661 -3.36 20.59 18.59
CA SER A 661 -2.71 19.37 19.07
C SER A 661 -1.19 19.53 19.19
N TYR A 662 -0.57 20.22 18.22
CA TYR A 662 0.86 20.52 18.23
C TYR A 662 1.25 21.51 19.34
N ILE A 663 0.47 22.57 19.54
CA ILE A 663 0.67 23.52 20.66
C ILE A 663 0.54 22.81 22.00
N LEU A 664 -0.45 21.94 22.16
CA LEU A 664 -0.64 21.13 23.37
C LEU A 664 0.53 20.15 23.58
N PHE A 665 1.04 19.53 22.51
CA PHE A 665 2.21 18.65 22.57
C PHE A 665 3.48 19.41 23.00
N ILE A 666 3.77 20.57 22.39
CA ILE A 666 4.90 21.43 22.80
C ILE A 666 4.74 21.86 24.26
N SER A 667 3.52 22.25 24.68
CA SER A 667 3.25 22.64 26.06
C SER A 667 3.50 21.48 27.04
N SER A 668 3.14 20.24 26.66
CA SER A 668 3.39 19.04 27.44
C SER A 668 4.89 18.72 27.55
N VAL A 669 5.62 18.76 26.44
CA VAL A 669 7.08 18.56 26.41
C VAL A 669 7.81 19.63 27.23
N ARG A 670 7.40 20.90 27.13
CA ARG A 670 7.96 22.01 27.92
C ARG A 670 7.67 21.85 29.41
N LYS A 671 6.48 21.33 29.80
CA LYS A 671 6.17 20.97 31.20
C LYS A 671 7.02 19.82 31.72
N GLN A 672 7.28 18.80 30.90
CA GLN A 672 8.19 17.70 31.24
C GLN A 672 9.62 18.20 31.45
N HIS A 673 10.11 19.08 30.57
CA HIS A 673 11.44 19.68 30.70
C HIS A 673 11.57 20.56 31.96
N ASN A 674 10.56 21.35 32.30
CA ASN A 674 10.57 22.18 33.52
C ASN A 674 10.34 21.36 34.81
N GLY A 675 9.63 20.22 34.73
CA GLY A 675 9.45 19.32 35.88
C GLY A 675 10.72 18.57 36.28
N SER A 676 11.62 18.30 35.31
CA SER A 676 12.88 17.59 35.58
C SER A 676 13.94 18.45 36.31
N TYR A 677 13.88 19.78 36.19
CA TYR A 677 14.75 20.68 36.98
C TYR A 677 14.28 20.85 38.43
N SER A 678 13.03 20.57 38.74
CA SER A 678 12.46 20.69 40.09
C SER A 678 12.76 19.49 41.00
N THR A 679 13.20 18.35 40.45
CA THR A 679 13.47 17.13 41.23
C THR A 679 14.94 16.91 41.55
N VAL A 680 15.86 17.72 41.02
CA VAL A 680 17.31 17.67 41.31
C VAL A 680 17.73 18.69 42.37
N VAL A 681 16.81 19.55 42.83
CA VAL A 681 17.01 20.45 43.97
C VAL A 681 16.01 20.09 45.07
N ARG A 682 16.17 18.91 45.65
CA ARG A 682 15.64 18.56 46.98
C ARG A 682 16.46 17.45 47.61
#